data_AF-A0AAW1JQQ5-F1
#
_entry.id   AF-A0AAW1JQQ5-F1
#
_cell.length_a   1.000
_cell.length_b   1.000
_cell.length_c   1.000
_cell.angle_alpha   90.00
_cell.angle_beta   90.00
_cell.angle_gamma   90.00
#
_symmetry.space_group_name_H-M   'P 1'
#
loop_
_entity.id
_entity.type
_entity.pdbx_description
1 polymer ?
#
loop_
_entity_poly.entity_id
_entity_poly.type
_entity_poly.pdbx_seq_one_letter_code
_entity_poly.pdbx_strand_id
1 'polypeptide(L)'
;MVKTLILIVRPWLDDQYLRLTMVSFEGFGGDQVDYNPLFATNLRFSTRGEAYDWAQKIALENGFALVIANSGRKNRSQPELFASYFRCSRYGSSKVVYDPDKPKRKSKTMKYRCLFRIRAVENYHVQDNKRFVLWSIITADGFGCHNHQPTKYKDGHRHYTGLNEEEKAYVRQQYRAAKTPDKPQPSSSQIYSETSKIRKEMRRERNTAQQILALAVEPNYVHWHETNPDTHKLTHVFMSHPEAVKLFRAYPYVVLIDSTYKTNTYNMALVEVVGVTPVGSSFLITCMLIPYESEEGYTWLLRKMMDLLECTGAAPSCFVTDRELGLIRALRTLFPETPHLLCRWHVNRAIESRTLNIHKTVFYKDHVLRNPESGWWNVIDATCEEDFNKAWSVFSEKWKRMGSYISRTWGEHTKKFVLCYTNEYFHLGNTATSRVESAHSLLKAWLKNAHLTLDTMWSRIHSMLEAQHSKIRKEVEDSMSRPRITHRLFSLLQGNMSIKAIEIMEDEVKRGVALGIGLELGCGCVLPTTHGLPCACILIDLKNSDSRVHLSDIHPFWRTLEYDNEEAMPKNDNEMLEDLVDKARKSDPAYRKVFLEKLRDILHPEDEDILAPVVRENPKGRPRGSTTRNKSEFEHTLRNRH
;
A
#
# COMPACT_ATOMS: atom_id res chain seq x y z
N MET A 1 2.92 10.23 -52.91
CA MET A 1 1.69 9.95 -53.68
C MET A 1 1.06 8.58 -53.39
N VAL A 2 1.83 7.51 -53.12
CA VAL A 2 1.29 6.15 -52.87
C VAL A 2 0.56 5.99 -51.51
N LYS A 3 0.98 6.71 -50.45
CA LYS A 3 0.29 6.66 -49.13
C LYS A 3 -1.09 7.33 -49.12
N THR A 4 -1.34 8.28 -50.02
CA THR A 4 -2.63 8.99 -50.12
C THR A 4 -3.67 8.18 -50.90
N LEU A 5 -3.25 7.36 -51.88
CA LEU A 5 -4.15 6.43 -52.59
C LEU A 5 -4.68 5.31 -51.67
N ILE A 6 -3.88 4.81 -50.73
CA ILE A 6 -4.28 3.70 -49.83
C ILE A 6 -5.39 4.13 -48.84
N LEU A 7 -5.45 5.41 -48.46
CA LEU A 7 -6.50 5.94 -47.58
C LEU A 7 -7.80 6.27 -48.31
N ILE A 8 -7.76 6.45 -49.64
CA ILE A 8 -8.91 6.78 -50.47
C ILE A 8 -9.61 5.52 -51.00
N VAL A 9 -8.84 4.47 -51.32
CA VAL A 9 -9.37 3.27 -51.99
C VAL A 9 -9.80 2.16 -51.01
N ARG A 10 -9.21 2.07 -49.80
CA ARG A 10 -9.57 1.04 -48.80
C ARG A 10 -11.04 1.07 -48.34
N PRO A 11 -11.63 2.22 -47.97
CA PRO A 11 -13.04 2.26 -47.57
C PRO A 11 -13.99 1.91 -48.71
N TRP A 12 -13.59 2.18 -49.96
CA TRP A 12 -14.38 1.92 -51.16
C TRP A 12 -14.30 0.45 -51.61
N LEU A 13 -13.11 -0.17 -51.50
CA LEU A 13 -12.92 -1.61 -51.73
C LEU A 13 -13.61 -2.45 -50.65
N ASP A 14 -13.58 -2.05 -49.37
CA ASP A 14 -14.30 -2.75 -48.29
C ASP A 14 -15.83 -2.68 -48.50
N ASP A 15 -16.38 -1.56 -48.97
CA ASP A 15 -17.83 -1.41 -49.25
C ASP A 15 -18.26 -2.19 -50.52
N GLN A 16 -17.40 -2.31 -51.54
CA GLN A 16 -17.66 -3.16 -52.72
C GLN A 16 -17.54 -4.66 -52.43
N TYR A 17 -16.54 -5.08 -51.64
CA TYR A 17 -16.39 -6.48 -51.24
C TYR A 17 -17.57 -6.92 -50.35
N LEU A 18 -18.07 -6.04 -49.48
CA LEU A 18 -19.23 -6.30 -48.62
C LEU A 18 -20.56 -6.37 -49.40
N ARG A 19 -20.72 -5.57 -50.46
CA ARG A 19 -21.89 -5.67 -51.37
C ARG A 19 -21.87 -6.94 -52.21
N LEU A 20 -20.69 -7.42 -52.62
CA LEU A 20 -20.53 -8.67 -53.35
C LEU A 20 -20.71 -9.92 -52.47
N THR A 21 -20.56 -9.80 -51.15
CA THR A 21 -20.84 -10.86 -50.17
C THR A 21 -22.25 -10.80 -49.56
N MET A 22 -23.22 -10.16 -50.23
CA MET A 22 -24.66 -10.35 -49.94
C MET A 22 -25.17 -11.76 -50.34
N VAL A 23 -24.26 -12.72 -50.53
CA VAL A 23 -24.56 -14.12 -50.76
C VAL A 23 -24.54 -14.83 -49.41
N SER A 24 -25.74 -15.25 -48.99
CA SER A 24 -26.11 -16.09 -47.86
C SER A 24 -25.63 -15.67 -46.46
N PHE A 25 -26.52 -15.00 -45.71
CA PHE A 25 -26.51 -14.90 -44.24
C PHE A 25 -26.80 -16.25 -43.54
N GLU A 26 -26.48 -17.38 -44.16
CA GLU A 26 -26.62 -18.72 -43.59
C GLU A 26 -25.33 -19.05 -42.83
N GLY A 27 -25.30 -18.76 -41.53
CA GLY A 27 -24.23 -19.23 -40.64
C GLY A 27 -23.79 -18.26 -39.53
N PHE A 28 -24.15 -16.98 -39.59
CA PHE A 28 -23.89 -16.00 -38.53
C PHE A 28 -25.20 -15.70 -37.81
N GLY A 29 -25.37 -16.22 -36.59
CA GLY A 29 -26.65 -16.26 -35.84
C GLY A 29 -27.29 -14.93 -35.43
N GLY A 30 -27.46 -13.98 -36.35
CA GLY A 30 -28.42 -12.89 -36.25
C GLY A 30 -29.85 -13.37 -36.48
N ASP A 31 -30.82 -12.49 -36.25
CA ASP A 31 -32.26 -12.73 -36.45
C ASP A 31 -32.74 -12.37 -37.87
N GLN A 32 -31.85 -11.84 -38.72
CA GLN A 32 -32.11 -11.40 -40.09
C GLN A 32 -33.17 -10.28 -40.22
N VAL A 33 -33.52 -9.63 -39.10
CA VAL A 33 -34.48 -8.52 -39.09
C VAL A 33 -33.78 -7.23 -39.52
N ASP A 34 -34.43 -6.45 -40.39
CA ASP A 34 -34.01 -5.08 -40.71
C ASP A 34 -34.54 -4.11 -39.64
N TYR A 35 -33.61 -3.55 -38.85
CA TYR A 35 -33.89 -2.61 -37.78
C TYR A 35 -33.84 -1.14 -38.22
N ASN A 36 -33.46 -0.82 -39.47
CA ASN A 36 -33.45 0.56 -39.98
C ASN A 36 -34.79 1.30 -39.76
N PRO A 37 -35.97 0.69 -39.99
CA PRO A 37 -37.25 1.39 -39.82
C PRO A 37 -37.46 1.99 -38.42
N LEU A 38 -36.86 1.39 -37.38
CA LEU A 38 -36.95 1.91 -36.01
C LEU A 38 -36.25 3.26 -35.83
N PHE A 39 -35.29 3.59 -36.71
CA PHE A 39 -34.53 4.83 -36.67
C PHE A 39 -35.02 5.85 -37.70
N ALA A 40 -36.06 5.54 -38.46
CA ALA A 40 -36.68 6.47 -39.40
C ALA A 40 -37.40 7.57 -38.60
N THR A 41 -36.92 8.81 -38.72
CA THR A 41 -37.46 9.94 -37.94
C THR A 41 -37.35 11.26 -38.70
N ASN A 42 -38.34 12.11 -38.50
CA ASN A 42 -38.31 13.52 -38.94
C ASN A 42 -37.79 14.46 -37.84
N LEU A 43 -37.42 13.92 -36.68
CA LEU A 43 -36.87 14.69 -35.57
C LEU A 43 -35.53 15.32 -35.97
N ARG A 44 -35.28 16.50 -35.42
CA ARG A 44 -34.06 17.27 -35.61
C ARG A 44 -33.46 17.56 -34.25
N PHE A 45 -32.15 17.42 -34.13
CA PHE A 45 -31.45 17.54 -32.86
C PHE A 45 -30.51 18.74 -32.89
N SER A 46 -30.36 19.43 -31.75
CA SER A 46 -29.52 20.62 -31.66
C SER A 46 -28.03 20.25 -31.65
N THR A 47 -27.71 19.06 -31.12
CA THR A 47 -26.34 18.55 -31.05
C THR A 47 -26.22 17.12 -31.56
N ARG A 48 -24.99 16.75 -31.93
CA ARG A 48 -24.61 15.35 -32.22
C ARG A 48 -24.91 14.42 -31.04
N GLY A 49 -24.72 14.92 -29.81
CA GLY A 49 -24.96 14.18 -28.58
C GLY A 49 -26.42 13.79 -28.45
N GLU A 50 -27.34 14.76 -28.61
CA GLU A 50 -28.77 14.51 -28.57
C GLU A 50 -29.24 13.51 -29.64
N ALA A 51 -28.73 13.63 -30.88
CA ALA A 51 -29.03 12.67 -31.94
C ALA A 51 -28.53 11.25 -31.59
N TYR A 52 -27.35 11.15 -30.97
CA TYR A 52 -26.81 9.88 -30.50
C TYR A 52 -27.63 9.30 -29.35
N ASP A 53 -28.01 10.11 -28.35
CA ASP A 53 -28.76 9.66 -27.18
C ASP A 53 -30.15 9.15 -27.57
N TRP A 54 -30.82 9.83 -28.51
CA TRP A 54 -32.07 9.36 -29.09
C TRP A 54 -31.92 8.01 -29.80
N ALA A 55 -30.92 7.88 -30.67
CA ALA A 55 -30.68 6.62 -31.39
C ALA A 55 -30.23 5.49 -30.43
N GLN A 56 -29.41 5.82 -29.44
CA GLN A 56 -28.95 4.88 -28.44
C GLN A 56 -30.12 4.34 -27.62
N LYS A 57 -31.09 5.18 -27.26
CA LYS A 57 -32.31 4.75 -26.55
C LYS A 57 -33.09 3.70 -27.34
N ILE A 58 -33.37 3.97 -28.61
CA ILE A 58 -34.10 3.03 -29.50
C ILE A 58 -33.32 1.72 -29.67
N ALA A 59 -32.01 1.79 -29.87
CA ALA A 59 -31.17 0.60 -29.97
C ALA A 59 -31.23 -0.24 -28.69
N LEU A 60 -31.13 0.39 -27.51
CA LEU A 60 -31.18 -0.28 -26.21
C LEU A 60 -32.53 -0.95 -25.96
N GLU A 61 -33.65 -0.29 -26.28
CA GLU A 61 -34.99 -0.88 -26.17
C GLU A 61 -35.09 -2.20 -26.95
N ASN A 62 -34.42 -2.27 -28.10
CA ASN A 62 -34.39 -3.42 -29.01
C ASN A 62 -33.22 -4.40 -28.76
N GLY A 63 -32.50 -4.29 -27.64
CA GLY A 63 -31.45 -5.26 -27.28
C GLY A 63 -30.12 -5.06 -28.03
N PHE A 64 -29.92 -3.91 -28.67
CA PHE A 64 -28.66 -3.47 -29.26
C PHE A 64 -28.05 -2.24 -28.55
N ALA A 65 -26.77 -2.01 -28.76
CA ALA A 65 -26.10 -0.82 -28.25
C ALA A 65 -25.27 -0.22 -29.37
N LEU A 66 -25.29 1.10 -29.51
CA LEU A 66 -24.50 1.83 -30.51
C LEU A 66 -23.20 2.36 -29.91
N VAL A 67 -22.30 2.73 -30.81
CA VAL A 67 -21.09 3.51 -30.53
C VAL A 67 -20.93 4.54 -31.64
N ILE A 68 -20.44 5.73 -31.28
CA ILE A 68 -20.02 6.73 -32.26
C ILE A 68 -18.73 6.21 -32.91
N ALA A 69 -18.78 6.01 -34.22
CA ALA A 69 -17.65 5.58 -35.01
C ALA A 69 -17.01 6.79 -35.73
N ASN A 70 -16.57 6.58 -36.98
CA ASN A 70 -15.98 7.63 -37.81
C ASN A 70 -16.89 8.85 -37.90
N SER A 71 -16.28 10.03 -37.74
CA SER A 71 -16.88 11.32 -38.02
C SER A 71 -16.00 12.07 -39.01
N GLY A 72 -16.61 12.86 -39.88
CA GLY A 72 -15.89 13.57 -40.92
C GLY A 72 -16.77 14.60 -41.61
N ARG A 73 -16.18 15.39 -42.51
CA ARG A 73 -16.93 16.37 -43.30
C ARG A 73 -17.95 15.67 -44.19
N LYS A 74 -19.14 16.25 -44.30
CA LYS A 74 -20.31 15.69 -44.97
C LYS A 74 -20.03 15.42 -46.46
N ASN A 75 -19.37 16.36 -47.15
CA ASN A 75 -18.90 16.26 -48.54
C ASN A 75 -17.75 17.25 -48.81
N ARG A 76 -17.00 17.06 -49.92
CA ARG A 76 -15.96 18.02 -50.37
C ARG A 76 -16.53 19.41 -50.72
N SER A 77 -17.79 19.48 -51.14
CA SER A 77 -18.46 20.70 -51.60
C SER A 77 -19.14 21.51 -50.47
N GLN A 78 -19.31 20.92 -49.28
CA GLN A 78 -19.84 21.58 -48.07
C GLN A 78 -18.94 21.18 -46.89
N PRO A 79 -17.69 21.69 -46.85
CA PRO A 79 -16.68 21.28 -45.87
C PRO A 79 -17.00 21.65 -44.41
N GLU A 80 -17.96 22.54 -44.20
CA GLU A 80 -18.37 23.08 -42.90
C GLU A 80 -19.40 22.22 -42.16
N LEU A 81 -20.07 21.29 -42.85
CA LEU A 81 -21.04 20.37 -42.23
C LEU A 81 -20.40 19.02 -41.94
N PHE A 82 -20.74 18.42 -40.81
CA PHE A 82 -20.24 17.12 -40.37
C PHE A 82 -21.25 15.98 -40.55
N ALA A 83 -20.71 14.78 -40.73
CA ALA A 83 -21.45 13.53 -40.68
C ALA A 83 -20.78 12.59 -39.67
N SER A 84 -21.59 11.86 -38.92
CA SER A 84 -21.13 10.84 -37.97
C SER A 84 -21.86 9.53 -38.21
N TYR A 85 -21.14 8.42 -38.12
CA TYR A 85 -21.76 7.09 -38.16
C TYR A 85 -21.98 6.57 -36.74
N PHE A 86 -23.20 6.14 -36.45
CA PHE A 86 -23.50 5.36 -35.25
C PHE A 86 -23.57 3.89 -35.67
N ARG A 87 -22.69 3.07 -35.11
CA ARG A 87 -22.56 1.64 -35.46
C ARG A 87 -22.87 0.77 -34.26
N CYS A 88 -23.24 -0.48 -34.48
CA CYS A 88 -23.38 -1.46 -33.38
C CYS A 88 -22.10 -1.53 -32.53
N SER A 89 -22.20 -1.64 -31.22
CA SER A 89 -21.07 -1.80 -30.30
C SER A 89 -20.20 -3.02 -30.62
N ARG A 90 -20.73 -4.01 -31.35
CA ARG A 90 -20.04 -5.21 -31.84
C ARG A 90 -19.40 -5.03 -33.23
N TYR A 91 -19.41 -3.82 -33.81
CA TYR A 91 -18.73 -3.44 -35.06
C TYR A 91 -17.20 -3.52 -34.96
N GLY A 92 -16.56 -4.03 -36.01
CA GLY A 92 -15.11 -4.08 -36.19
C GLY A 92 -14.50 -5.46 -35.91
N SER A 93 -13.20 -5.60 -36.19
CA SER A 93 -12.37 -6.75 -35.83
C SER A 93 -11.46 -6.40 -34.64
N SER A 94 -10.96 -7.40 -33.92
CA SER A 94 -9.95 -7.17 -32.89
C SER A 94 -8.72 -6.54 -33.53
N LYS A 95 -8.38 -5.29 -33.18
CA LYS A 95 -7.06 -4.74 -33.49
C LYS A 95 -6.06 -5.38 -32.54
N VAL A 96 -5.44 -6.49 -32.94
CA VAL A 96 -4.19 -6.92 -32.33
C VAL A 96 -3.10 -6.08 -32.96
N VAL A 97 -2.85 -4.89 -32.42
CA VAL A 97 -1.57 -4.22 -32.67
C VAL A 97 -0.58 -4.92 -31.75
N TYR A 98 0.27 -5.76 -32.33
CA TYR A 98 1.36 -6.37 -31.60
C TYR A 98 2.37 -5.28 -31.25
N ASP A 99 2.47 -4.97 -29.97
CA ASP A 99 3.49 -4.10 -29.38
C ASP A 99 4.32 -4.98 -28.44
N PRO A 100 5.57 -5.32 -28.81
CA PRO A 100 6.40 -6.26 -28.05
C PRO A 100 6.72 -5.77 -26.63
N ASP A 101 6.63 -4.46 -26.35
CA ASP A 101 7.03 -3.85 -25.08
C ASP A 101 5.86 -3.70 -24.07
N LYS A 102 4.65 -4.19 -24.39
CA LYS A 102 3.48 -4.11 -23.50
C LYS A 102 2.98 -5.48 -23.07
N PRO A 103 2.66 -5.68 -21.77
CA PRO A 103 2.16 -6.95 -21.27
C PRO A 103 0.82 -7.31 -21.93
N LYS A 104 0.74 -8.53 -22.48
CA LYS A 104 -0.45 -9.09 -23.14
C LYS A 104 -1.64 -9.10 -22.18
N ARG A 105 -2.62 -8.21 -22.39
CA ARG A 105 -3.95 -8.37 -21.77
C ARG A 105 -4.71 -9.46 -22.51
N LYS A 106 -5.02 -10.57 -21.82
CA LYS A 106 -5.97 -11.59 -22.31
C LYS A 106 -7.41 -11.06 -22.23
N SER A 107 -7.77 -10.04 -23.03
CA SER A 107 -9.16 -9.62 -23.17
C SER A 107 -9.78 -10.34 -24.36
N LYS A 108 -10.80 -11.18 -24.12
CA LYS A 108 -11.67 -11.66 -25.20
C LYS A 108 -12.51 -10.47 -25.69
N THR A 109 -12.47 -10.20 -26.98
CA THR A 109 -13.22 -9.08 -27.58
C THR A 109 -14.63 -9.52 -27.92
N MET A 110 -15.63 -8.68 -27.65
CA MET A 110 -17.05 -8.92 -27.99
C MET A 110 -17.39 -8.46 -29.43
N LYS A 111 -16.39 -8.33 -30.29
CA LYS A 111 -16.54 -7.79 -31.66
C LYS A 111 -16.85 -8.92 -32.64
N TYR A 112 -17.98 -8.80 -33.33
CA TYR A 112 -18.50 -9.80 -34.28
C TYR A 112 -18.48 -9.29 -35.73
N ARG A 113 -17.76 -8.20 -36.02
CA ARG A 113 -17.77 -7.53 -37.32
C ARG A 113 -19.19 -7.14 -37.77
N CYS A 114 -20.06 -6.79 -36.82
CA CYS A 114 -21.41 -6.36 -37.10
C CYS A 114 -21.41 -5.15 -38.06
N LEU A 115 -22.23 -5.23 -39.11
CA LEU A 115 -22.31 -4.23 -40.18
C LEU A 115 -23.33 -3.13 -39.89
N PHE A 116 -24.19 -3.32 -38.90
CA PHE A 116 -25.24 -2.37 -38.56
C PHE A 116 -24.69 -0.96 -38.38
N ARG A 117 -25.23 0.00 -39.16
CA ARG A 117 -24.86 1.42 -39.08
C ARG A 117 -25.99 2.33 -39.52
N ILE A 118 -26.15 3.44 -38.81
CA ILE A 118 -26.97 4.60 -39.19
C ILE A 118 -26.08 5.84 -39.29
N ARG A 119 -26.52 6.85 -40.04
CA ARG A 119 -25.74 8.07 -40.30
C ARG A 119 -26.46 9.28 -39.72
N ALA A 120 -25.78 10.03 -38.87
CA ALA A 120 -26.24 11.35 -38.44
C ALA A 120 -25.52 12.41 -39.28
N VAL A 121 -26.25 13.38 -39.82
CA VAL A 121 -25.70 14.46 -40.64
C VAL A 121 -26.16 15.83 -40.16
N GLU A 122 -25.28 16.81 -40.25
CA GLU A 122 -25.64 18.21 -40.08
C GLU A 122 -26.32 18.74 -41.35
N ASN A 123 -27.40 19.48 -41.15
CA ASN A 123 -28.19 20.14 -42.18
C ASN A 123 -28.49 21.57 -41.75
N TYR A 124 -28.37 22.50 -42.69
CA TYR A 124 -28.87 23.86 -42.50
C TYR A 124 -30.39 23.84 -42.51
N HIS A 125 -30.96 24.52 -41.53
CA HIS A 125 -32.38 24.75 -41.41
C HIS A 125 -32.63 26.24 -41.34
N VAL A 126 -33.53 26.73 -42.20
CA VAL A 126 -33.93 28.13 -42.22
C VAL A 126 -35.29 28.23 -41.59
N GLN A 127 -35.38 29.02 -40.53
CA GLN A 127 -36.63 29.39 -39.87
C GLN A 127 -36.56 30.89 -39.58
N ASP A 128 -37.60 31.64 -39.95
CA ASP A 128 -37.69 33.10 -39.75
C ASP A 128 -36.44 33.87 -40.22
N ASN A 129 -35.98 33.57 -41.44
CA ASN A 129 -34.75 34.13 -42.04
C ASN A 129 -33.44 33.90 -41.25
N LYS A 130 -33.45 33.04 -40.23
CA LYS A 130 -32.25 32.63 -39.49
C LYS A 130 -31.83 31.21 -39.87
N ARG A 131 -30.53 31.01 -40.04
CA ARG A 131 -29.92 29.71 -40.34
C ARG A 131 -29.48 29.04 -39.04
N PHE A 132 -29.97 27.82 -38.81
CA PHE A 132 -29.56 26.94 -37.74
C PHE A 132 -28.91 25.68 -38.32
N VAL A 133 -27.95 25.11 -37.61
CA VAL A 133 -27.39 23.80 -37.93
C VAL A 133 -28.05 22.78 -37.01
N LEU A 134 -28.78 21.83 -37.58
CA LEU A 134 -29.41 20.75 -36.83
C LEU A 134 -28.96 19.40 -37.37
N TRP A 135 -28.94 18.40 -36.50
CA TRP A 135 -28.61 17.03 -36.83
C TRP A 135 -29.86 16.25 -37.24
N SER A 136 -29.75 15.47 -38.32
CA SER A 136 -30.79 14.55 -38.79
C SER A 136 -30.22 13.15 -38.92
N ILE A 137 -31.02 12.13 -38.64
CA ILE A 137 -30.63 10.73 -38.77
C ILE A 137 -31.11 10.20 -40.11
N ILE A 138 -30.23 9.49 -40.80
CA ILE A 138 -30.44 8.86 -42.09
C ILE A 138 -30.09 7.39 -41.95
N THR A 139 -31.05 6.53 -42.25
CA THR A 139 -30.86 5.08 -42.35
C THR A 139 -30.05 4.74 -43.59
N ALA A 140 -29.20 3.73 -43.51
CA ALA A 140 -28.38 3.30 -44.64
C ALA A 140 -28.91 1.98 -45.19
N ASP A 141 -29.38 2.00 -46.44
CA ASP A 141 -29.90 0.83 -47.14
C ASP A 141 -28.83 -0.27 -47.20
N GLY A 142 -29.23 -1.51 -46.89
CA GLY A 142 -28.34 -2.67 -46.83
C GLY A 142 -27.51 -2.82 -45.54
N PHE A 143 -27.69 -1.94 -44.56
CA PHE A 143 -26.96 -2.00 -43.27
C PHE A 143 -27.88 -2.04 -42.04
N GLY A 144 -29.13 -2.43 -42.18
CA GLY A 144 -30.10 -2.46 -41.08
C GLY A 144 -30.15 -3.77 -40.28
N CYS A 145 -29.47 -4.83 -40.74
CA CYS A 145 -29.46 -6.13 -40.07
C CYS A 145 -28.25 -6.30 -39.11
N HIS A 146 -28.46 -7.03 -38.02
CA HIS A 146 -27.42 -7.49 -37.11
C HIS A 146 -27.02 -8.94 -37.41
N ASN A 147 -25.73 -9.26 -37.29
CA ASN A 147 -25.22 -10.64 -37.45
C ASN A 147 -25.08 -11.38 -36.11
N HIS A 148 -25.81 -10.93 -35.10
CA HIS A 148 -25.85 -11.51 -33.76
C HIS A 148 -27.22 -11.25 -33.13
N GLN A 149 -27.66 -12.15 -32.25
CA GLN A 149 -28.92 -11.98 -31.52
C GLN A 149 -28.93 -10.69 -30.66
N PRO A 150 -30.12 -10.12 -30.40
CA PRO A 150 -30.33 -9.10 -29.38
C PRO A 150 -29.88 -9.59 -28.00
N THR A 151 -29.46 -8.65 -27.16
CA THR A 151 -29.03 -8.93 -25.80
C THR A 151 -30.25 -9.29 -24.94
N LYS A 152 -30.38 -10.58 -24.57
CA LYS A 152 -31.52 -11.10 -23.79
C LYS A 152 -31.54 -10.64 -22.33
N TYR A 153 -30.38 -10.60 -21.68
CA TYR A 153 -30.24 -10.17 -20.29
C TYR A 153 -29.55 -8.81 -20.24
N LYS A 154 -30.27 -7.79 -19.81
CA LYS A 154 -29.79 -6.40 -19.78
C LYS A 154 -28.84 -6.15 -18.58
N ASP A 155 -28.95 -6.96 -17.53
CA ASP A 155 -28.15 -6.86 -16.32
C ASP A 155 -26.65 -7.12 -16.58
N GLY A 156 -25.80 -6.22 -16.07
CA GLY A 156 -24.33 -6.30 -16.21
C GLY A 156 -23.77 -5.82 -17.55
N HIS A 157 -24.62 -5.44 -18.51
CA HIS A 157 -24.17 -4.94 -19.81
C HIS A 157 -23.89 -3.43 -19.74
N ARG A 158 -22.63 -3.00 -20.01
CA ARG A 158 -22.13 -1.62 -19.80
C ARG A 158 -22.98 -0.51 -20.44
N HIS A 159 -23.65 -0.79 -21.56
CA HIS A 159 -24.48 0.19 -22.27
C HIS A 159 -25.93 0.27 -21.74
N TYR A 160 -26.39 -0.74 -21.00
CA TYR A 160 -27.74 -0.85 -20.44
C TYR A 160 -27.80 -0.43 -18.97
N THR A 161 -26.67 -0.57 -18.29
CA THR A 161 -26.51 -0.32 -16.87
C THR A 161 -25.50 0.81 -16.73
N GLY A 162 -25.86 2.03 -17.11
CA GLY A 162 -25.08 3.21 -16.75
C GLY A 162 -25.37 3.58 -15.30
N LEU A 163 -24.39 4.15 -14.59
CA LEU A 163 -24.68 4.77 -13.30
C LEU A 163 -25.49 6.04 -13.51
N ASN A 164 -26.59 6.20 -12.77
CA ASN A 164 -27.26 7.49 -12.67
C ASN A 164 -26.45 8.46 -11.76
N GLU A 165 -26.84 9.74 -11.70
CA GLU A 165 -26.09 10.74 -10.93
C GLU A 165 -26.06 10.46 -9.41
N GLU A 166 -27.14 9.91 -8.85
CA GLU A 166 -27.19 9.53 -7.43
C GLU A 166 -26.24 8.37 -7.12
N GLU A 167 -26.18 7.37 -8.00
CA GLU A 167 -25.26 6.25 -7.88
C GLU A 167 -23.81 6.68 -8.06
N LYS A 168 -23.52 7.60 -8.99
CA LYS A 168 -22.18 8.21 -9.13
C LYS A 168 -21.80 8.98 -7.87
N ALA A 169 -22.73 9.77 -7.31
CA ALA A 169 -22.52 10.50 -6.07
C ALA A 169 -22.24 9.54 -4.89
N TYR A 170 -23.00 8.44 -4.80
CA TYR A 170 -22.79 7.39 -3.80
C TYR A 170 -21.41 6.73 -3.96
N VAL A 171 -21.02 6.34 -5.18
CA VAL A 171 -19.68 5.76 -5.44
C VAL A 171 -18.59 6.76 -5.07
N ARG A 172 -18.76 8.05 -5.37
CA ARG A 172 -17.82 9.11 -5.01
C ARG A 172 -17.70 9.29 -3.49
N GLN A 173 -18.81 9.27 -2.77
CA GLN A 173 -18.85 9.33 -1.32
C GLN A 173 -18.13 8.13 -0.68
N GLN A 174 -18.44 6.90 -1.13
CA GLN A 174 -17.81 5.68 -0.62
C GLN A 174 -16.31 5.63 -0.93
N TYR A 175 -15.91 6.08 -2.13
CA TYR A 175 -14.51 6.18 -2.52
C TYR A 175 -13.72 7.14 -1.61
N ARG A 176 -14.29 8.32 -1.30
CA ARG A 176 -13.69 9.27 -0.34
C ARG A 176 -13.59 8.69 1.06
N ALA A 177 -14.56 7.89 1.49
CA ALA A 177 -14.55 7.21 2.79
C ALA A 177 -13.66 5.95 2.82
N ALA A 178 -12.90 5.65 1.77
CA ALA A 178 -12.12 4.41 1.62
C ALA A 178 -12.94 3.10 1.78
N LYS A 179 -14.26 3.18 1.57
CA LYS A 179 -15.21 2.07 1.73
C LYS A 179 -15.51 1.42 0.38
N THR A 180 -15.81 0.12 0.44
CA THR A 180 -16.30 -0.59 -0.75
C THR A 180 -17.81 -0.34 -0.83
N PRO A 181 -18.36 0.09 -1.97
CA PRO A 181 -19.80 0.24 -2.11
C PRO A 181 -20.49 -1.11 -1.91
N ASP A 182 -21.40 -1.19 -0.93
CA ASP A 182 -22.05 -2.44 -0.49
C ASP A 182 -23.47 -2.63 -1.06
N LYS A 183 -23.79 -1.97 -2.19
CA LYS A 183 -25.13 -2.03 -2.79
C LYS A 183 -25.21 -3.12 -3.87
N PRO A 184 -26.38 -3.78 -4.06
CA PRO A 184 -26.60 -4.76 -5.14
C PRO A 184 -26.40 -4.18 -6.54
N GLN A 185 -26.63 -2.87 -6.68
CA GLN A 185 -26.19 -2.02 -7.78
C GLN A 185 -25.45 -0.83 -7.17
N PRO A 186 -24.22 -0.51 -7.63
CA PRO A 186 -23.64 -0.86 -8.93
C PRO A 186 -22.81 -2.13 -8.93
N SER A 187 -22.72 -2.79 -10.10
CA SER A 187 -21.77 -3.87 -10.36
C SER A 187 -20.30 -3.42 -10.15
N SER A 188 -19.44 -4.36 -9.77
CA SER A 188 -18.02 -4.11 -9.52
C SER A 188 -17.29 -3.43 -10.70
N SER A 189 -17.69 -3.72 -11.94
CA SER A 189 -17.12 -3.11 -13.14
C SER A 189 -17.50 -1.63 -13.30
N GLN A 190 -18.72 -1.25 -12.91
CA GLN A 190 -19.16 0.14 -12.92
C GLN A 190 -18.47 0.93 -11.82
N ILE A 191 -18.40 0.38 -10.60
CA ILE A 191 -17.65 0.95 -9.48
C ILE A 191 -16.21 1.20 -9.91
N TYR A 192 -15.56 0.21 -10.53
CA TYR A 192 -14.19 0.35 -11.02
C TYR A 192 -14.03 1.45 -12.09
N SER A 193 -14.95 1.50 -13.06
CA SER A 193 -14.89 2.52 -14.11
C SER A 193 -15.08 3.93 -13.54
N GLU A 194 -16.01 4.11 -12.61
CA GLU A 194 -16.33 5.41 -12.04
C GLU A 194 -15.25 5.88 -11.07
N THR A 195 -14.75 5.00 -10.20
CA THR A 195 -13.56 5.27 -9.38
C THR A 195 -12.33 5.57 -10.22
N SER A 196 -12.20 5.01 -11.43
CA SER A 196 -11.13 5.42 -12.36
C SER A 196 -11.29 6.84 -12.90
N LYS A 197 -12.52 7.34 -13.10
CA LYS A 197 -12.76 8.73 -13.52
C LYS A 197 -12.48 9.69 -12.38
N ILE A 198 -12.99 9.39 -11.18
CA ILE A 198 -12.74 10.16 -9.96
C ILE A 198 -11.24 10.34 -9.75
N ARG A 199 -10.45 9.28 -9.87
CA ARG A 199 -8.97 9.35 -9.77
C ARG A 199 -8.31 10.23 -10.81
N LYS A 200 -8.86 10.29 -12.03
CA LYS A 200 -8.33 11.14 -13.10
C LYS A 200 -8.67 12.61 -12.84
N GLU A 201 -9.88 12.88 -12.35
CA GLU A 201 -10.31 14.23 -11.95
C GLU A 201 -9.48 14.76 -10.78
N MET A 202 -9.29 13.96 -9.73
CA MET A 202 -8.52 14.37 -8.55
C MET A 202 -7.06 14.68 -8.85
N ARG A 203 -6.49 14.05 -9.89
CA ARG A 203 -5.09 14.27 -10.28
C ARG A 203 -4.81 15.65 -10.84
N ARG A 204 -5.80 16.42 -11.30
CA ARG A 204 -5.60 17.77 -11.87
C ARG A 204 -4.38 17.83 -12.82
N GLU A 205 -4.32 16.90 -13.77
CA GLU A 205 -3.22 16.73 -14.75
C GLU A 205 -1.90 16.16 -14.22
N ARG A 206 -1.73 16.00 -12.91
CA ARG A 206 -0.55 15.35 -12.31
C ARG A 206 -0.45 13.88 -12.69
N ASN A 207 0.79 13.42 -12.85
CA ASN A 207 1.07 12.01 -12.95
C ASN A 207 1.01 11.32 -11.58
N THR A 208 1.17 9.99 -11.53
CA THR A 208 1.04 9.21 -10.28
C THR A 208 2.13 9.55 -9.25
N ALA A 209 3.35 9.92 -9.67
CA ALA A 209 4.44 10.30 -8.77
C ALA A 209 4.19 11.68 -8.16
N GLN A 210 3.86 12.67 -8.98
CA GLN A 210 3.46 14.01 -8.49
C GLN A 210 2.25 13.94 -7.55
N GLN A 211 1.27 13.09 -7.88
CA GLN A 211 0.08 12.95 -7.05
C GLN A 211 0.36 12.37 -5.66
N ILE A 212 1.32 11.44 -5.51
CA ILE A 212 1.63 10.92 -4.17
C ILE A 212 2.28 12.00 -3.31
N LEU A 213 3.18 12.83 -3.89
CA LEU A 213 3.80 13.95 -3.19
C LEU A 213 2.77 15.03 -2.80
N ALA A 214 1.85 15.36 -3.71
CA ALA A 214 0.75 16.30 -3.41
C ALA A 214 -0.12 15.83 -2.23
N LEU A 215 -0.33 14.51 -2.09
CA LEU A 215 -1.09 13.94 -0.97
C LEU A 215 -0.31 13.91 0.35
N ALA A 216 1.00 14.17 0.34
CA ALA A 216 1.79 14.39 1.55
C ALA A 216 1.73 15.84 2.01
N VAL A 217 1.66 16.80 1.08
CA VAL A 217 1.65 18.25 1.39
C VAL A 217 0.39 18.68 2.13
N GLU A 218 -0.82 18.36 1.62
CA GLU A 218 -2.09 18.82 2.23
C GLU A 218 -2.21 18.48 3.75
N PRO A 219 -1.92 17.23 4.18
CA PRO A 219 -1.90 16.86 5.61
C PRO A 219 -0.56 17.13 6.33
N ASN A 220 0.34 17.95 5.76
CA ASN A 220 1.63 18.36 6.34
C ASN A 220 2.58 17.20 6.72
N TYR A 221 2.60 16.12 5.94
CA TYR A 221 3.53 15.01 6.22
C TYR A 221 4.98 15.47 6.14
N VAL A 222 5.81 14.93 7.03
CA VAL A 222 7.25 14.94 6.82
C VAL A 222 7.56 13.90 5.75
N HIS A 223 8.07 14.37 4.62
CA HIS A 223 8.29 13.52 3.46
C HIS A 223 9.60 13.85 2.77
N TRP A 224 10.19 12.83 2.17
CA TRP A 224 11.36 12.94 1.32
C TRP A 224 11.19 12.00 0.13
N HIS A 225 11.76 12.38 -1.00
CA HIS A 225 11.80 11.53 -2.19
C HIS A 225 13.18 11.52 -2.82
N GLU A 226 13.42 10.51 -3.63
CA GLU A 226 14.58 10.45 -4.52
C GLU A 226 14.12 10.03 -5.91
N THR A 227 14.78 10.57 -6.93
CA THR A 227 14.57 10.20 -8.32
C THR A 227 15.88 9.68 -8.90
N ASN A 228 15.77 8.79 -9.88
CA ASN A 228 16.93 8.40 -10.66
C ASN A 228 17.40 9.62 -11.50
N PRO A 229 18.67 10.06 -11.39
CA PRO A 229 19.15 11.28 -12.04
C PRO A 229 19.01 11.29 -13.57
N ASP A 230 19.15 10.14 -14.21
CA ASP A 230 19.13 10.03 -15.68
C ASP A 230 17.71 9.96 -16.25
N THR A 231 16.80 9.32 -15.52
CA THR A 231 15.44 9.02 -16.01
C THR A 231 14.35 9.86 -15.35
N HIS A 232 14.68 10.63 -14.30
CA HIS A 232 13.76 11.39 -13.46
C HIS A 232 12.62 10.55 -12.87
N LYS A 233 12.77 9.23 -12.82
CA LYS A 233 11.76 8.32 -12.26
C LYS A 233 11.90 8.23 -10.76
N LEU A 234 10.79 8.33 -10.07
CA LEU A 234 10.71 8.18 -8.61
C LEU A 234 11.22 6.79 -8.18
N THR A 235 12.22 6.77 -7.30
CA THR A 235 12.83 5.55 -6.75
C THR A 235 12.48 5.37 -5.29
N HIS A 236 12.59 6.42 -4.49
CA HIS A 236 12.36 6.38 -3.05
C HIS A 236 11.29 7.39 -2.65
N VAL A 237 10.43 6.98 -1.72
CA VAL A 237 9.42 7.85 -1.10
C VAL A 237 9.34 7.52 0.37
N PHE A 238 9.69 8.46 1.23
CA PHE A 238 9.51 8.41 2.68
C PHE A 238 8.36 9.30 3.06
N MET A 239 7.46 8.81 3.92
CA MET A 239 6.37 9.63 4.44
C MET A 239 6.03 9.26 5.88
N SER A 240 6.12 10.25 6.76
CA SER A 240 5.74 10.17 8.17
C SER A 240 4.68 11.21 8.50
N HIS A 241 3.59 10.76 9.11
CA HIS A 241 2.49 11.64 9.51
C HIS A 241 2.93 12.50 10.71
N PRO A 242 2.54 13.78 10.82
CA PRO A 242 2.97 14.65 11.93
C PRO A 242 2.73 14.06 13.32
N GLU A 243 1.54 13.50 13.55
CA GLU A 243 1.23 12.78 14.79
C GLU A 243 2.16 11.58 15.06
N ALA A 244 2.55 10.83 14.02
CA ALA A 244 3.48 9.72 14.16
C ALA A 244 4.89 10.22 14.53
N VAL A 245 5.29 11.39 14.02
CA VAL A 245 6.55 12.05 14.43
C VAL A 245 6.49 12.45 15.91
N LYS A 246 5.38 13.04 16.39
CA LYS A 246 5.18 13.35 17.82
C LYS A 246 5.32 12.10 18.69
N LEU A 247 4.60 11.03 18.33
CA LEU A 247 4.70 9.73 19.01
C LEU A 247 6.12 9.16 18.99
N PHE A 248 6.83 9.26 17.87
CA PHE A 248 8.18 8.73 17.75
C PHE A 248 9.18 9.50 18.61
N ARG A 249 9.06 10.83 18.66
CA ARG A 249 9.89 11.68 19.53
C ARG A 249 9.65 11.42 21.02
N ALA A 250 8.41 11.13 21.42
CA ALA A 250 8.09 10.76 22.79
C ALA A 250 8.52 9.33 23.15
N TYR A 251 8.46 8.41 22.19
CA TYR A 251 8.73 6.98 22.39
C TYR A 251 9.82 6.41 21.47
N PRO A 252 11.04 6.96 21.45
CA PRO A 252 12.13 6.54 20.57
C PRO A 252 12.87 5.31 21.14
N TYR A 253 12.16 4.31 21.67
CA TYR A 253 12.81 3.21 22.42
C TYR A 253 12.96 1.94 21.59
N VAL A 254 11.84 1.35 21.15
CA VAL A 254 11.85 0.08 20.41
C VAL A 254 11.32 0.32 19.01
N VAL A 255 12.17 0.10 18.01
CA VAL A 255 11.84 0.27 16.59
C VAL A 255 11.82 -1.08 15.91
N LEU A 256 10.68 -1.42 15.32
CA LEU A 256 10.52 -2.64 14.55
C LEU A 256 10.41 -2.31 13.06
N ILE A 257 11.15 -3.03 12.21
CA ILE A 257 11.19 -2.79 10.77
C ILE A 257 10.91 -4.09 10.04
N ASP A 258 9.94 -4.06 9.14
CA ASP A 258 9.64 -5.16 8.22
C ASP A 258 9.16 -4.59 6.89
N SER A 259 9.35 -5.38 5.83
CA SER A 259 8.97 -5.01 4.48
C SER A 259 7.82 -5.86 3.98
N THR A 260 6.92 -5.23 3.25
CA THR A 260 5.80 -5.91 2.64
C THR A 260 5.69 -5.67 1.15
N TYR A 261 5.17 -6.69 0.48
CA TYR A 261 5.08 -6.77 -0.97
C TYR A 261 3.63 -6.80 -1.41
N LYS A 262 3.43 -6.58 -2.72
CA LYS A 262 2.12 -6.65 -3.36
C LYS A 262 1.16 -5.62 -2.77
N THR A 263 1.62 -4.39 -2.63
CA THR A 263 0.84 -3.24 -2.16
C THR A 263 0.50 -2.30 -3.30
N ASN A 264 1.38 -2.20 -4.31
CA ASN A 264 1.30 -1.24 -5.39
C ASN A 264 1.53 -1.86 -6.78
N THR A 265 1.05 -1.19 -7.83
CA THR A 265 1.20 -1.59 -9.25
C THR A 265 2.63 -1.63 -9.77
N TYR A 266 3.57 -1.00 -9.06
CA TYR A 266 4.98 -0.92 -9.45
C TYR A 266 5.81 -2.07 -8.87
N ASN A 267 5.20 -2.91 -8.02
CA ASN A 267 5.85 -4.00 -7.31
C ASN A 267 7.05 -3.54 -6.45
N MET A 268 7.05 -2.28 -6.01
CA MET A 268 8.00 -1.75 -5.03
C MET A 268 7.74 -2.37 -3.66
N ALA A 269 8.79 -2.56 -2.85
CA ALA A 269 8.62 -2.96 -1.46
C ALA A 269 8.14 -1.75 -0.65
N LEU A 270 7.17 -1.97 0.22
CA LEU A 270 6.73 -0.99 1.20
C LEU A 270 7.32 -1.40 2.55
N VAL A 271 8.28 -0.63 3.04
CA VAL A 271 8.88 -0.83 4.36
C VAL A 271 8.03 -0.09 5.39
N GLU A 272 7.64 -0.77 6.44
CA GLU A 272 6.95 -0.19 7.59
C GLU A 272 7.91 -0.13 8.78
N VAL A 273 7.99 1.05 9.39
CA VAL A 273 8.75 1.27 10.63
C VAL A 273 7.74 1.52 11.74
N VAL A 274 7.77 0.70 12.78
CA VAL A 274 6.75 0.64 13.82
C VAL A 274 7.36 0.88 15.19
N GLY A 275 6.73 1.74 15.97
CA GLY A 275 7.07 2.01 17.37
C GLY A 275 6.06 1.40 18.34
N VAL A 276 6.38 1.48 19.63
CA VAL A 276 5.54 0.98 20.72
C VAL A 276 5.18 2.14 21.66
N THR A 277 3.92 2.23 22.04
CA THR A 277 3.40 3.22 23.00
C THR A 277 3.40 2.64 24.43
N PRO A 278 3.42 3.48 25.47
CA PRO A 278 3.38 3.04 26.87
C PRO A 278 2.10 2.30 27.25
N VAL A 279 1.02 2.50 26.51
CA VAL A 279 -0.25 1.77 26.69
C VAL A 279 -0.24 0.39 26.01
N GLY A 280 0.89 -0.01 25.42
CA GLY A 280 1.08 -1.32 24.81
C GLY A 280 0.61 -1.43 23.36
N SER A 281 0.10 -0.35 22.77
CA SER A 281 -0.27 -0.27 21.36
C SER A 281 0.93 0.02 20.46
N SER A 282 0.86 -0.43 19.21
CA SER A 282 1.86 -0.17 18.18
C SER A 282 1.40 1.00 17.29
N PHE A 283 2.34 1.81 16.81
CA PHE A 283 2.07 2.91 15.88
C PHE A 283 3.04 2.89 14.70
N LEU A 284 2.57 3.28 13.50
CA LEU A 284 3.44 3.38 12.33
C LEU A 284 4.21 4.72 12.42
N ILE A 285 5.53 4.63 12.63
CA ILE A 285 6.42 5.81 12.65
C ILE A 285 6.51 6.40 11.25
N THR A 286 6.79 5.57 10.26
CA THR A 286 6.90 5.96 8.86
C THR A 286 6.67 4.75 7.97
N CYS A 287 6.36 5.01 6.71
CA CYS A 287 6.48 4.00 5.68
C CYS A 287 7.26 4.54 4.49
N MET A 288 7.95 3.63 3.83
CA MET A 288 8.82 3.98 2.71
C MET A 288 8.64 3.02 1.55
N LEU A 289 8.52 3.58 0.35
CA LEU A 289 8.60 2.81 -0.89
C LEU A 289 10.06 2.75 -1.34
N ILE A 290 10.59 1.53 -1.45
CA ILE A 290 11.92 1.25 -2.03
C ILE A 290 11.78 0.37 -3.27
N PRO A 291 12.62 0.57 -4.30
CA PRO A 291 12.60 -0.27 -5.47
C PRO A 291 13.16 -1.65 -5.13
N TYR A 292 14.22 -1.72 -4.31
CA TYR A 292 14.88 -2.95 -3.89
C TYR A 292 15.24 -2.88 -2.41
N GLU A 293 15.18 -4.02 -1.73
CA GLU A 293 15.74 -4.18 -0.37
C GLU A 293 17.26 -4.27 -0.46
N SER A 294 17.89 -3.11 -0.63
CA SER A 294 19.34 -2.96 -0.65
C SER A 294 19.82 -2.26 0.62
N GLU A 295 21.10 -2.45 0.93
CA GLU A 295 21.78 -1.71 2.00
C GLU A 295 21.66 -0.20 1.80
N GLU A 296 21.78 0.29 0.56
CA GLU A 296 21.61 1.69 0.20
C GLU A 296 20.20 2.21 0.51
N GLY A 297 19.17 1.49 0.08
CA GLY A 297 17.77 1.87 0.35
C GLY A 297 17.45 1.91 1.84
N TYR A 298 17.96 0.94 2.61
CA TYR A 298 17.80 0.95 4.07
C TYR A 298 18.67 2.01 4.76
N THR A 299 19.85 2.32 4.23
CA THR A 299 20.68 3.42 4.73
C THR A 299 19.94 4.75 4.56
N TRP A 300 19.30 4.96 3.41
CA TRP A 300 18.50 6.15 3.17
C TRP A 300 17.28 6.21 4.11
N LEU A 301 16.54 5.10 4.27
CA LEU A 301 15.43 5.00 5.25
C LEU A 301 15.87 5.42 6.65
N LEU A 302 16.95 4.81 7.14
CA LEU A 302 17.44 4.99 8.50
C LEU A 302 17.96 6.41 8.73
N ARG A 303 18.60 7.03 7.73
CA ARG A 303 18.98 8.45 7.79
C ARG A 303 17.77 9.35 7.92
N LYS A 304 16.75 9.17 7.09
CA LYS A 304 15.51 9.95 7.17
C LYS A 304 14.73 9.72 8.46
N MET A 305 14.80 8.52 9.02
CA MET A 305 14.28 8.25 10.35
C MET A 305 15.07 9.00 11.45
N MET A 306 16.40 9.12 11.35
CA MET A 306 17.20 9.93 12.27
C MET A 306 16.86 11.42 12.19
N ASP A 307 16.63 11.95 10.99
CA ASP A 307 16.21 13.34 10.77
C ASP A 307 14.90 13.66 11.55
N LEU A 308 14.04 12.66 11.82
CA LEU A 308 12.84 12.84 12.66
C LEU A 308 13.14 13.06 14.15
N LEU A 309 14.26 12.52 14.66
CA LEU A 309 14.69 12.57 16.06
C LEU A 309 15.78 13.62 16.32
N GLU A 310 16.35 14.24 15.29
CA GLU A 310 17.50 15.14 15.42
C GLU A 310 17.27 16.23 16.48
N CYS A 311 16.07 16.82 16.52
CA CYS A 311 15.72 17.87 17.48
C CYS A 311 15.62 17.41 18.94
N THR A 312 15.54 16.10 19.22
CA THR A 312 15.48 15.55 20.58
C THR A 312 16.83 15.03 21.06
N GLY A 313 17.80 14.83 20.15
CA GLY A 313 19.07 14.16 20.45
C GLY A 313 18.91 12.69 20.87
N ALA A 314 17.70 12.11 20.74
CA ALA A 314 17.42 10.75 21.15
C ALA A 314 17.83 9.73 20.08
N ALA A 315 18.17 8.52 20.53
CA ALA A 315 18.41 7.37 19.67
C ALA A 315 17.58 6.17 20.12
N PRO A 316 17.16 5.29 19.18
CA PRO A 316 16.51 4.02 19.52
C PRO A 316 17.30 3.20 20.55
N SER A 317 16.61 2.64 21.53
CA SER A 317 17.18 1.71 22.52
C SER A 317 17.41 0.32 21.93
N CYS A 318 16.57 -0.12 20.99
CA CYS A 318 16.85 -1.31 20.19
C CYS A 318 16.07 -1.35 18.87
N PHE A 319 16.59 -2.15 17.94
CA PHE A 319 15.93 -2.52 16.69
C PHE A 319 15.51 -3.97 16.71
N VAL A 320 14.32 -4.28 16.17
CA VAL A 320 13.82 -5.64 15.97
C VAL A 320 13.43 -5.84 14.52
N THR A 321 14.13 -6.73 13.81
CA THR A 321 13.90 -6.94 12.37
C THR A 321 13.86 -8.42 12.02
N ASP A 322 13.48 -8.75 10.79
CA ASP A 322 13.77 -10.06 10.22
C ASP A 322 15.26 -10.17 9.82
N ARG A 323 15.66 -11.26 9.15
CA ARG A 323 17.04 -11.43 8.67
C ARG A 323 17.25 -10.88 7.26
N GLU A 324 16.83 -9.65 6.99
CA GLU A 324 17.16 -8.94 5.75
C GLU A 324 18.57 -8.32 5.82
N LEU A 325 19.51 -8.93 5.11
CA LEU A 325 20.94 -8.61 5.20
C LEU A 325 21.26 -7.16 4.84
N GLY A 326 20.53 -6.56 3.89
CA GLY A 326 20.70 -5.14 3.56
C GLY A 326 20.44 -4.24 4.76
N LEU A 327 19.36 -4.52 5.51
CA LEU A 327 19.00 -3.79 6.71
C LEU A 327 19.98 -4.06 7.84
N ILE A 328 20.43 -5.32 8.02
CA ILE A 328 21.44 -5.66 9.04
C ILE A 328 22.71 -4.83 8.84
N ARG A 329 23.19 -4.70 7.60
CA ARG A 329 24.41 -3.94 7.29
C ARG A 329 24.21 -2.44 7.50
N ALA A 330 23.10 -1.89 7.03
CA ALA A 330 22.77 -0.48 7.25
C ALA A 330 22.70 -0.12 8.74
N LEU A 331 22.04 -0.97 9.56
CA LEU A 331 21.99 -0.82 11.01
C LEU A 331 23.39 -0.88 11.65
N ARG A 332 24.24 -1.84 11.24
CA ARG A 332 25.61 -1.94 11.78
C ARG A 332 26.46 -0.70 11.48
N THR A 333 26.24 -0.06 10.33
CA THR A 333 26.97 1.13 9.91
C THR A 333 26.47 2.40 10.59
N LEU A 334 25.14 2.56 10.70
CA LEU A 334 24.53 3.79 11.23
C LEU A 334 24.30 3.77 12.74
N PHE A 335 24.10 2.59 13.32
CA PHE A 335 23.80 2.40 14.74
C PHE A 335 24.67 1.27 15.34
N PRO A 336 26.01 1.41 15.35
CA PRO A 336 26.90 0.38 15.86
C PRO A 336 26.66 0.07 17.35
N GLU A 337 26.26 1.08 18.13
CA GLU A 337 26.02 0.96 19.57
C GLU A 337 24.57 0.58 19.92
N THR A 338 23.64 0.64 18.97
CA THR A 338 22.24 0.27 19.24
C THR A 338 22.05 -1.24 19.08
N PRO A 339 21.54 -1.94 20.10
CA PRO A 339 21.22 -3.36 20.02
C PRO A 339 20.27 -3.66 18.86
N HIS A 340 20.60 -4.69 18.08
CA HIS A 340 19.77 -5.18 16.99
C HIS A 340 19.41 -6.65 17.24
N LEU A 341 18.13 -6.87 17.53
CA LEU A 341 17.51 -8.17 17.74
C LEU A 341 16.89 -8.72 16.45
N LEU A 342 17.02 -10.03 16.24
CA LEU A 342 16.34 -10.73 15.16
C LEU A 342 15.05 -11.35 15.68
N CYS A 343 14.00 -11.22 14.89
CA CYS A 343 12.71 -11.81 15.18
C CYS A 343 12.80 -13.33 15.34
N ARG A 344 12.55 -13.83 16.56
CA ARG A 344 12.51 -15.27 16.87
C ARG A 344 11.52 -16.05 16.01
N TRP A 345 10.38 -15.47 15.65
CA TRP A 345 9.40 -16.12 14.77
C TRP A 345 9.98 -16.42 13.37
N HIS A 346 10.57 -15.42 12.72
CA HIS A 346 11.26 -15.57 11.44
C HIS A 346 12.45 -16.55 11.51
N VAL A 347 13.25 -16.51 12.57
CA VAL A 347 14.33 -17.48 12.83
C VAL A 347 13.78 -18.89 12.87
N ASN A 348 12.77 -19.13 13.72
CA ASN A 348 12.12 -20.42 13.87
C ASN A 348 11.51 -20.90 12.55
N ARG A 349 10.77 -20.04 11.84
CA ARG A 349 10.16 -20.39 10.55
C ARG A 349 11.20 -20.77 9.48
N ALA A 350 12.37 -20.14 9.49
CA ALA A 350 13.47 -20.51 8.61
C ALA A 350 14.05 -21.89 8.94
N ILE A 351 14.22 -22.19 10.23
CA ILE A 351 14.65 -23.51 10.73
C ILE A 351 13.60 -24.58 10.40
N GLU A 352 12.32 -24.28 10.58
CA GLU A 352 11.19 -25.13 10.21
C GLU A 352 11.25 -25.51 8.73
N SER A 353 11.35 -24.50 7.87
CA SER A 353 11.42 -24.69 6.43
C SER A 353 12.64 -25.52 6.01
N ARG A 354 13.78 -25.35 6.69
CA ARG A 354 14.98 -26.17 6.43
C ARG A 354 14.77 -27.63 6.85
N THR A 355 14.11 -27.86 7.98
CA THR A 355 13.79 -29.20 8.51
C THR A 355 12.95 -29.98 7.50
N LEU A 356 11.89 -29.36 6.97
CA LEU A 356 11.01 -29.95 5.95
C LEU A 356 11.74 -30.31 4.64
N ASN A 357 12.77 -29.55 4.27
CA ASN A 357 13.55 -29.83 3.06
C ASN A 357 14.55 -30.97 3.25
N ILE A 358 15.02 -31.22 4.47
CA ILE A 358 15.96 -32.30 4.80
C ILE A 358 15.22 -33.64 4.88
N HIS A 359 14.01 -33.64 5.43
CA HIS A 359 13.17 -34.81 5.59
C HIS A 359 11.96 -34.69 4.65
N LYS A 360 12.06 -35.21 3.42
CA LYS A 360 11.00 -35.09 2.39
C LYS A 360 9.67 -35.80 2.76
N THR A 361 9.67 -36.55 3.85
CA THR A 361 8.54 -37.24 4.50
C THR A 361 8.69 -37.01 5.99
N VAL A 362 7.77 -36.30 6.64
CA VAL A 362 7.93 -35.89 8.05
C VAL A 362 6.83 -36.51 8.91
N PHE A 363 7.23 -37.34 9.88
CA PHE A 363 6.41 -37.62 11.06
C PHE A 363 6.60 -36.51 12.10
N TYR A 364 5.64 -36.30 13.00
CA TYR A 364 5.69 -35.24 14.04
C TYR A 364 7.02 -35.20 14.82
N LYS A 365 7.62 -36.36 15.09
CA LYS A 365 8.87 -36.51 15.85
C LYS A 365 10.11 -35.93 15.17
N ASP A 366 10.10 -35.77 13.84
CA ASP A 366 11.27 -35.28 13.09
C ASP A 366 11.30 -33.74 12.98
N HIS A 367 10.31 -33.07 13.56
CA HIS A 367 10.16 -31.63 13.47
C HIS A 367 10.77 -30.92 14.68
N VAL A 368 11.96 -30.32 14.48
CA VAL A 368 12.75 -29.67 15.53
C VAL A 368 11.92 -28.71 16.42
N LEU A 369 11.04 -27.89 15.84
CA LEU A 369 10.24 -26.94 16.64
C LEU A 369 9.06 -27.58 17.39
N ARG A 370 8.54 -28.70 16.90
CA ARG A 370 7.29 -29.31 17.40
C ARG A 370 7.56 -30.50 18.31
N ASN A 371 8.74 -31.11 18.21
CA ASN A 371 9.19 -32.14 19.12
C ASN A 371 9.79 -31.48 20.38
N PRO A 372 9.16 -31.60 21.56
CA PRO A 372 9.69 -31.04 22.80
C PRO A 372 11.06 -31.64 23.18
N GLU A 373 11.30 -32.90 22.80
CA GLU A 373 12.57 -33.58 23.02
C GLU A 373 13.68 -33.09 22.09
N SER A 374 13.40 -32.19 21.13
CA SER A 374 14.42 -31.70 20.21
C SER A 374 15.54 -30.96 20.93
N GLY A 375 15.23 -30.31 22.07
CA GLY A 375 16.14 -29.46 22.81
C GLY A 375 16.29 -28.04 22.21
N TRP A 376 15.62 -27.72 21.10
CA TRP A 376 15.74 -26.40 20.46
C TRP A 376 15.25 -25.25 21.33
N TRP A 377 14.11 -25.45 22.02
CA TRP A 377 13.57 -24.42 22.93
C TRP A 377 14.54 -24.14 24.09
N ASN A 378 15.21 -25.17 24.62
CA ASN A 378 16.26 -24.99 25.64
C ASN A 378 17.44 -24.16 25.14
N VAL A 379 17.76 -24.22 23.84
CA VAL A 379 18.81 -23.39 23.23
C VAL A 379 18.39 -21.92 23.20
N ILE A 380 17.21 -21.62 22.66
CA ILE A 380 16.80 -20.23 22.45
C ILE A 380 16.27 -19.54 23.71
N ASP A 381 15.74 -20.32 24.65
CA ASP A 381 15.22 -19.84 25.93
C ASP A 381 16.27 -19.94 27.07
N ALA A 382 17.50 -20.34 26.76
CA ALA A 382 18.60 -20.28 27.71
C ALA A 382 18.77 -18.87 28.27
N THR A 383 18.82 -18.74 29.60
CA THR A 383 18.87 -17.46 30.31
C THR A 383 20.29 -17.01 30.66
N CYS A 384 21.28 -17.90 30.58
CA CYS A 384 22.70 -17.58 30.72
C CYS A 384 23.55 -18.27 29.62
N GLU A 385 24.79 -17.80 29.42
CA GLU A 385 25.69 -18.38 28.41
C GLU A 385 26.03 -19.85 28.69
N GLU A 386 26.17 -20.23 29.96
CA GLU A 386 26.48 -21.62 30.34
C GLU A 386 25.37 -22.58 29.92
N ASP A 387 24.12 -22.22 30.20
CA ASP A 387 22.96 -23.02 29.83
C ASP A 387 22.78 -23.06 28.32
N PHE A 388 23.05 -21.94 27.63
CA PHE A 388 23.08 -21.90 26.18
C PHE A 388 24.12 -22.88 25.62
N ASN A 389 25.36 -22.84 26.11
CA ASN A 389 26.45 -23.71 25.64
C ASN A 389 26.14 -25.19 25.89
N LYS A 390 25.61 -25.53 27.07
CA LYS A 390 25.17 -26.90 27.40
C LYS A 390 24.04 -27.36 26.48
N ALA A 391 22.97 -26.56 26.36
CA ALA A 391 21.82 -26.88 25.52
C ALA A 391 22.22 -26.99 24.04
N TRP A 392 23.10 -26.10 23.57
CA TRP A 392 23.62 -26.10 22.21
C TRP A 392 24.46 -27.33 21.91
N SER A 393 25.34 -27.74 22.83
CA SER A 393 26.14 -28.96 22.69
C SER A 393 25.26 -30.20 22.55
N VAL A 394 24.24 -30.33 23.42
CA VAL A 394 23.29 -31.45 23.36
C VAL A 394 22.47 -31.41 22.07
N PHE A 395 21.96 -30.23 21.70
CA PHE A 395 21.15 -30.06 20.50
C PHE A 395 21.93 -30.38 19.22
N SER A 396 23.13 -29.82 19.08
CA SER A 396 23.94 -29.95 17.86
C SER A 396 24.47 -31.37 17.67
N GLU A 397 24.77 -32.10 18.75
CA GLU A 397 25.15 -33.51 18.65
C GLU A 397 23.96 -34.41 18.26
N LYS A 398 22.79 -34.17 18.86
CA LYS A 398 21.55 -34.88 18.52
C LYS A 398 21.10 -34.60 17.08
N TRP A 399 21.19 -33.34 16.66
CA TRP A 399 20.70 -32.87 15.36
C TRP A 399 21.84 -32.38 14.45
N LYS A 400 22.88 -33.19 14.22
CA LYS A 400 24.10 -32.80 13.49
C LYS A 400 23.86 -31.95 12.23
N ARG A 401 22.98 -32.40 11.34
CA ARG A 401 22.64 -31.66 10.10
C ARG A 401 22.02 -30.29 10.37
N MET A 402 21.12 -30.20 11.36
CA MET A 402 20.49 -28.94 11.74
C MET A 402 21.48 -28.05 12.50
N GLY A 403 22.24 -28.62 13.43
CA GLY A 403 23.32 -27.95 14.16
C GLY A 403 24.31 -27.28 13.18
N SER A 404 24.84 -28.02 12.20
CA SER A 404 25.73 -27.45 11.18
C SER A 404 25.07 -26.35 10.34
N TYR A 405 23.79 -26.49 10.01
CA TYR A 405 23.05 -25.44 9.30
C TYR A 405 22.92 -24.18 10.15
N ILE A 406 22.53 -24.33 11.42
CA ILE A 406 22.32 -23.22 12.33
C ILE A 406 23.65 -22.53 12.65
N SER A 407 24.73 -23.25 12.97
CA SER A 407 26.06 -22.66 13.16
C SER A 407 26.49 -21.82 11.96
N ARG A 408 26.35 -22.37 10.75
CA ARG A 408 26.79 -21.68 9.53
C ARG A 408 25.91 -20.49 9.13
N THR A 409 24.62 -20.56 9.43
CA THR A 409 23.62 -19.64 8.88
C THR A 409 23.15 -18.58 9.88
N TRP A 410 23.26 -18.90 11.17
CA TRP A 410 22.77 -18.12 12.30
C TRP A 410 23.82 -17.93 13.40
N GLY A 411 24.99 -18.59 13.33
CA GLY A 411 26.02 -18.53 14.38
C GLY A 411 26.42 -17.11 14.74
N GLU A 412 26.77 -16.29 13.74
CA GLU A 412 27.09 -14.86 13.92
C GLU A 412 25.92 -14.00 14.41
N HIS A 413 24.69 -14.53 14.37
CA HIS A 413 23.47 -13.85 14.77
C HIS A 413 22.86 -14.40 16.05
N THR A 414 23.45 -15.42 16.68
CA THR A 414 22.93 -16.10 17.87
C THR A 414 22.61 -15.11 18.99
N LYS A 415 23.50 -14.14 19.20
CA LYS A 415 23.35 -13.07 20.20
C LYS A 415 22.13 -12.16 19.95
N LYS A 416 21.51 -12.24 18.78
CA LYS A 416 20.37 -11.39 18.39
C LYS A 416 19.01 -12.04 18.66
N PHE A 417 18.93 -13.33 19.02
CA PHE A 417 17.64 -14.02 19.19
C PHE A 417 17.56 -15.02 20.36
N VAL A 418 18.67 -15.28 21.06
CA VAL A 418 18.68 -16.14 22.26
C VAL A 418 18.50 -15.29 23.51
N LEU A 419 17.67 -15.75 24.46
CA LEU A 419 17.27 -14.97 25.64
C LEU A 419 18.45 -14.46 26.47
N CYS A 420 19.47 -15.26 26.72
CA CYS A 420 20.63 -14.86 27.54
C CYS A 420 21.32 -13.59 27.03
N TYR A 421 21.35 -13.37 25.71
CA TYR A 421 21.91 -12.16 25.12
C TYR A 421 20.86 -11.06 24.92
N THR A 422 19.65 -11.43 24.49
CA THR A 422 18.62 -10.42 24.18
C THR A 422 18.06 -9.73 25.43
N ASN A 423 18.04 -10.43 26.58
CA ASN A 423 17.56 -9.89 27.85
C ASN A 423 18.51 -8.86 28.49
N GLU A 424 19.67 -8.62 27.90
CA GLU A 424 20.61 -7.54 28.31
C GLU A 424 20.14 -6.15 27.87
N TYR A 425 19.11 -6.07 27.02
CA TYR A 425 18.70 -4.84 26.37
C TYR A 425 17.25 -4.45 26.68
N PHE A 426 16.97 -3.15 26.65
CA PHE A 426 15.64 -2.60 26.79
C PHE A 426 14.82 -2.80 25.49
N HIS A 427 13.93 -3.80 25.47
CA HIS A 427 13.16 -4.17 24.28
C HIS A 427 11.66 -4.34 24.52
N LEU A 428 11.15 -4.08 25.73
CA LEU A 428 9.72 -4.11 26.09
C LEU A 428 9.03 -5.44 25.72
N GLY A 429 9.75 -6.56 25.82
CA GLY A 429 9.26 -7.89 25.45
C GLY A 429 9.19 -8.17 23.94
N ASN A 430 9.65 -7.24 23.08
CA ASN A 430 9.65 -7.41 21.63
C ASN A 430 10.85 -8.25 21.16
N THR A 431 10.70 -9.58 21.16
CA THR A 431 11.68 -10.51 20.56
C THR A 431 11.18 -11.11 19.24
N ALA A 432 10.04 -10.65 18.75
CA ALA A 432 9.43 -11.05 17.48
C ALA A 432 8.81 -9.84 16.78
N THR A 433 8.72 -9.87 15.45
CA THR A 433 8.05 -8.88 14.61
C THR A 433 6.52 -9.00 14.61
N SER A 434 5.92 -9.67 15.60
CA SER A 434 4.46 -9.88 15.66
C SER A 434 3.68 -8.58 15.59
N ARG A 435 4.19 -7.51 16.21
CA ARG A 435 3.63 -6.16 16.11
C ARG A 435 3.66 -5.62 14.69
N VAL A 436 4.77 -5.77 13.98
CA VAL A 436 4.88 -5.32 12.59
C VAL A 436 4.05 -6.19 11.66
N GLU A 437 4.00 -7.51 11.88
CA GLU A 437 3.14 -8.42 11.13
C GLU A 437 1.65 -8.08 11.34
N SER A 438 1.27 -7.66 12.55
CA SER A 438 -0.08 -7.16 12.83
C SER A 438 -0.36 -5.83 12.12
N ALA A 439 0.64 -4.93 12.06
CA ALA A 439 0.56 -3.69 11.30
C ALA A 439 0.42 -3.97 9.79
N HIS A 440 1.23 -4.87 9.24
CA HIS A 440 1.12 -5.34 7.86
C HIS A 440 -0.25 -5.93 7.56
N SER A 441 -0.82 -6.71 8.48
CA SER A 441 -2.15 -7.30 8.35
C SER A 441 -3.23 -6.22 8.32
N LEU A 442 -3.16 -5.25 9.25
CA LEU A 442 -4.05 -4.10 9.30
C LEU A 442 -3.95 -3.28 8.01
N LEU A 443 -2.74 -2.91 7.60
CA LEU A 443 -2.46 -2.20 6.36
C LEU A 443 -3.09 -2.94 5.16
N LYS A 444 -2.82 -4.24 5.01
CA LYS A 444 -3.37 -5.03 3.90
C LYS A 444 -4.90 -5.10 3.93
N ALA A 445 -5.51 -5.13 5.11
CA ALA A 445 -6.97 -5.06 5.25
C ALA A 445 -7.54 -3.72 4.73
N TRP A 446 -6.84 -2.61 4.94
CA TRP A 446 -7.20 -1.30 4.37
C TRP A 446 -6.94 -1.22 2.86
N LEU A 447 -5.82 -1.79 2.39
CA LEU A 447 -5.47 -1.80 0.97
C LEU A 447 -6.43 -2.67 0.15
N LYS A 448 -6.94 -3.80 0.67
CA LYS A 448 -7.91 -4.74 0.03
C LYS A 448 -7.49 -5.36 -1.32
N ASN A 449 -6.57 -4.74 -2.06
CA ASN A 449 -6.10 -5.11 -3.37
C ASN A 449 -4.59 -4.92 -3.42
N ALA A 450 -3.91 -5.89 -4.02
CA ALA A 450 -2.47 -5.92 -4.17
C ALA A 450 -1.90 -5.02 -5.28
N HIS A 451 -2.76 -4.44 -6.13
CA HIS A 451 -2.40 -3.72 -7.36
C HIS A 451 -2.99 -2.31 -7.34
N LEU A 452 -2.80 -1.58 -6.25
CA LEU A 452 -3.24 -0.20 -6.14
C LEU A 452 -2.25 0.74 -6.82
N THR A 453 -2.79 1.79 -7.43
CA THR A 453 -1.97 2.93 -7.85
C THR A 453 -1.50 3.69 -6.61
N LEU A 454 -0.34 4.34 -6.67
CA LEU A 454 0.29 4.94 -5.48
C LEU A 454 -0.61 5.97 -4.78
N ASP A 455 -1.31 6.80 -5.55
CA ASP A 455 -2.32 7.75 -5.07
C ASP A 455 -3.41 7.08 -4.21
N THR A 456 -3.94 5.95 -4.67
CA THR A 456 -5.01 5.22 -3.96
C THR A 456 -4.47 4.45 -2.76
N MET A 457 -3.28 3.88 -2.87
CA MET A 457 -2.60 3.21 -1.76
C MET A 457 -2.36 4.22 -0.64
N TRP A 458 -1.81 5.39 -0.98
CA TRP A 458 -1.51 6.43 -0.01
C TRP A 458 -2.75 7.00 0.68
N SER A 459 -3.79 7.30 -0.09
CA SER A 459 -5.06 7.78 0.48
C SER A 459 -5.63 6.82 1.52
N ARG A 460 -5.46 5.50 1.33
CA ARG A 460 -5.90 4.48 2.29
C ARG A 460 -4.98 4.37 3.51
N ILE A 461 -3.67 4.53 3.31
CA ILE A 461 -2.70 4.59 4.40
C ILE A 461 -3.01 5.79 5.30
N HIS A 462 -3.30 6.95 4.71
CA HIS A 462 -3.70 8.14 5.44
C HIS A 462 -4.92 7.89 6.32
N SER A 463 -6.03 7.37 5.77
CA SER A 463 -7.21 7.04 6.58
C SER A 463 -6.95 5.99 7.66
N MET A 464 -6.08 5.01 7.40
CA MET A 464 -5.66 4.04 8.40
C MET A 464 -4.91 4.72 9.55
N LEU A 465 -4.00 5.64 9.24
CA LEU A 465 -3.22 6.39 10.21
C LEU A 465 -4.11 7.27 11.08
N GLU A 466 -5.06 8.01 10.50
CA GLU A 466 -6.03 8.81 11.27
C GLU A 466 -6.82 7.96 12.27
N ALA A 467 -7.26 6.77 11.85
CA ALA A 467 -7.95 5.83 12.72
C ALA A 467 -7.03 5.26 13.82
N GLN A 468 -5.78 4.95 13.49
CA GLN A 468 -4.78 4.46 14.44
C GLN A 468 -4.45 5.52 15.50
N HIS A 469 -4.17 6.75 15.08
CA HIS A 469 -3.88 7.87 15.97
C HIS A 469 -5.04 8.17 16.91
N SER A 470 -6.27 8.22 16.38
CA SER A 470 -7.47 8.42 17.19
C SER A 470 -7.65 7.33 18.26
N LYS A 471 -7.34 6.08 17.91
CA LYS A 471 -7.37 4.96 18.84
C LYS A 471 -6.29 5.09 19.93
N ILE A 472 -5.05 5.42 19.55
CA ILE A 472 -3.94 5.59 20.50
C ILE A 472 -4.25 6.71 21.48
N ARG A 473 -4.70 7.87 21.00
CA ARG A 473 -5.06 9.01 21.87
C ARG A 473 -6.11 8.61 22.90
N LYS A 474 -7.14 7.87 22.46
CA LYS A 474 -8.15 7.34 23.37
C LYS A 474 -7.57 6.37 24.41
N GLU A 475 -6.68 5.47 24.02
CA GLU A 475 -6.05 4.51 24.94
C GLU A 475 -5.14 5.20 25.97
N VAL A 476 -4.42 6.25 25.54
CA VAL A 476 -3.63 7.11 26.43
C VAL A 476 -4.53 7.84 27.41
N GLU A 477 -5.61 8.46 26.95
CA GLU A 477 -6.60 9.13 27.80
C GLU A 477 -7.28 8.18 28.79
N ASP A 478 -7.68 6.99 28.33
CA ASP A 478 -8.20 5.92 29.18
C ASP A 478 -7.17 5.49 30.24
N SER A 479 -5.87 5.53 29.90
CA SER A 479 -4.79 5.21 30.81
C SER A 479 -4.56 6.29 31.88
N MET A 480 -4.81 7.56 31.58
CA MET A 480 -4.69 8.67 32.53
C MET A 480 -5.90 8.79 33.45
N SER A 481 -7.10 8.54 32.91
CA SER A 481 -8.38 8.82 33.60
C SER A 481 -8.88 7.70 34.52
N ARG A 482 -8.47 6.44 34.32
CA ARG A 482 -9.03 5.30 35.07
C ARG A 482 -8.23 5.01 36.36
N PRO A 483 -8.82 5.16 37.55
CA PRO A 483 -8.20 4.68 38.78
C PRO A 483 -8.28 3.14 38.80
N ARG A 484 -7.17 2.46 38.47
CA ARG A 484 -7.08 0.99 38.48
C ARG A 484 -6.21 0.41 39.59
N ILE A 485 -5.59 1.24 40.43
CA ILE A 485 -4.66 0.73 41.44
C ILE A 485 -5.43 0.08 42.58
N THR A 486 -5.48 -1.25 42.55
CA THR A 486 -6.09 -2.06 43.61
C THR A 486 -5.10 -2.44 44.70
N HIS A 487 -3.80 -2.45 44.40
CA HIS A 487 -2.76 -2.90 45.31
C HIS A 487 -1.98 -1.73 45.94
N ARG A 488 -1.84 -1.74 47.28
CA ARG A 488 -1.13 -0.71 48.06
C ARG A 488 0.30 -0.44 47.57
N LEU A 489 0.98 -1.47 47.06
CA LEU A 489 2.33 -1.39 46.44
C LEU A 489 2.47 -0.28 45.39
N PHE A 490 1.42 -0.05 44.59
CA PHE A 490 1.47 0.85 43.45
C PHE A 490 0.82 2.21 43.74
N SER A 491 0.41 2.47 44.97
CA SER A 491 -0.33 3.70 45.34
C SER A 491 0.41 5.01 44.98
N LEU A 492 1.74 5.01 44.94
CA LEU A 492 2.54 6.18 44.53
C LEU A 492 2.57 6.42 43.01
N LEU A 493 2.09 5.46 42.21
CA LEU A 493 2.14 5.48 40.75
C LEU A 493 0.85 6.01 40.11
N GLN A 494 -0.17 6.28 40.94
CA GLN A 494 -1.50 6.68 40.48
C GLN A 494 -1.45 7.98 39.66
N GLY A 495 -2.02 7.94 38.46
CA GLY A 495 -2.13 9.10 37.56
C GLY A 495 -0.83 9.50 36.83
N ASN A 496 0.32 8.92 37.21
CA ASN A 496 1.64 9.29 36.69
C ASN A 496 2.29 8.18 35.84
N MET A 497 1.53 7.13 35.51
CA MET A 497 2.04 5.96 34.80
C MET A 497 0.97 5.31 33.94
N SER A 498 1.41 4.68 32.85
CA SER A 498 0.56 3.81 32.04
C SER A 498 -0.06 2.66 32.87
N ILE A 499 -1.32 2.37 32.60
CA ILE A 499 -2.02 1.19 33.15
C ILE A 499 -1.33 -0.09 32.72
N LYS A 500 -0.75 -0.12 31.52
CA LYS A 500 -0.08 -1.31 30.99
C LYS A 500 1.14 -1.72 31.83
N ALA A 501 1.93 -0.76 32.31
CA ALA A 501 3.04 -1.04 33.23
C ALA A 501 2.55 -1.65 34.54
N ILE A 502 1.44 -1.13 35.09
CA ILE A 502 0.83 -1.65 36.32
C ILE A 502 0.35 -3.09 36.11
N GLU A 503 -0.32 -3.39 35.00
CA GLU A 503 -0.76 -4.76 34.66
C GLU A 503 0.44 -5.74 34.61
N ILE A 504 1.55 -5.33 34.01
CA ILE A 504 2.78 -6.14 33.95
C ILE A 504 3.32 -6.40 35.37
N MET A 505 3.40 -5.36 36.22
CA MET A 505 3.87 -5.51 37.60
C MET A 505 2.92 -6.35 38.45
N GLU A 506 1.60 -6.23 38.26
CA GLU A 506 0.61 -7.07 38.94
C GLU A 506 0.78 -8.55 38.58
N ASP A 507 1.03 -8.85 37.31
CA ASP A 507 1.30 -10.22 36.85
C ASP A 507 2.63 -10.75 37.42
N GLU A 508 3.64 -9.89 37.59
CA GLU A 508 4.89 -10.25 38.26
C GLU A 508 4.72 -10.49 39.77
N VAL A 509 3.86 -9.74 40.44
CA VAL A 509 3.48 -10.03 41.85
C VAL A 509 2.82 -11.41 41.93
N LYS A 510 1.85 -11.71 41.04
CA LYS A 510 1.20 -13.03 41.00
C LYS A 510 2.21 -14.14 40.73
N ARG A 511 3.13 -13.93 39.78
CA ARG A 511 4.22 -14.88 39.48
C ARG A 511 5.13 -15.09 40.69
N GLY A 512 5.51 -14.01 41.38
CA GLY A 512 6.35 -14.08 42.56
C GLY A 512 5.72 -14.89 43.70
N VAL A 513 4.43 -14.65 43.98
CA VAL A 513 3.67 -15.43 44.96
C VAL A 513 3.58 -16.90 44.57
N ALA A 514 3.37 -17.20 43.28
CA ALA A 514 3.28 -18.57 42.78
C ALA A 514 4.61 -19.33 42.87
N LEU A 515 5.75 -18.64 42.74
CA LEU A 515 7.08 -19.24 42.87
C LEU A 515 7.42 -19.60 44.32
N GLY A 516 6.92 -18.82 45.30
CA GLY A 516 7.12 -19.08 46.73
C GLY A 516 8.61 -19.21 47.10
N ILE A 517 8.99 -20.34 47.69
CA ILE A 517 10.38 -20.64 48.09
C ILE A 517 11.32 -20.69 46.86
N GLY A 518 10.80 -20.99 45.67
CA GLY A 518 11.57 -21.03 44.42
C GLY A 518 11.83 -19.66 43.78
N LEU A 519 11.46 -18.55 44.43
CA LEU A 519 11.55 -17.20 43.85
C LEU A 519 12.98 -16.81 43.45
N GLU A 520 13.96 -17.08 44.31
CA GLU A 520 15.36 -16.67 44.08
C GLU A 520 15.94 -17.25 42.78
N LEU A 521 15.63 -18.52 42.48
CA LEU A 521 16.09 -19.20 41.27
C LEU A 521 15.12 -19.03 40.09
N GLY A 522 13.82 -18.91 40.35
CA GLY A 522 12.76 -18.89 39.33
C GLY A 522 12.38 -17.52 38.78
N CYS A 523 12.80 -16.43 39.43
CA CYS A 523 12.45 -15.07 38.98
C CYS A 523 13.12 -14.72 37.64
N GLY A 524 14.41 -15.03 37.49
CA GLY A 524 15.23 -14.65 36.34
C GLY A 524 15.59 -13.16 36.25
N CYS A 525 14.94 -12.28 37.03
CA CYS A 525 15.25 -10.86 37.20
C CYS A 525 15.47 -10.05 35.91
N VAL A 526 14.82 -10.42 34.80
CA VAL A 526 15.01 -9.77 33.48
C VAL A 526 14.19 -8.50 33.28
N LEU A 527 13.13 -8.29 34.07
CA LEU A 527 12.18 -7.20 33.87
C LEU A 527 12.80 -5.79 34.04
N PRO A 528 13.70 -5.55 35.01
CA PRO A 528 14.38 -4.27 35.16
C PRO A 528 15.16 -3.89 33.90
N THR A 529 15.84 -4.85 33.27
CA THR A 529 16.62 -4.61 32.05
C THR A 529 15.73 -4.49 30.81
N THR A 530 14.82 -5.45 30.63
CA THR A 530 14.05 -5.57 29.38
C THR A 530 12.89 -4.60 29.28
N HIS A 531 12.29 -4.22 30.41
CA HIS A 531 11.12 -3.35 30.47
C HIS A 531 11.34 -2.12 31.35
N GLY A 532 12.41 -2.04 32.15
CA GLY A 532 12.59 -0.91 33.07
C GLY A 532 11.53 -0.88 34.17
N LEU A 533 11.09 -2.08 34.60
CA LEU A 533 10.10 -2.29 35.66
C LEU A 533 10.65 -3.27 36.71
N PRO A 534 10.28 -3.14 37.99
CA PRO A 534 10.65 -4.09 39.03
C PRO A 534 10.23 -5.53 38.71
N CYS A 535 11.14 -6.50 38.86
CA CYS A 535 10.80 -7.92 38.74
C CYS A 535 10.07 -8.47 39.98
N ALA A 536 9.57 -9.70 39.87
CA ALA A 536 8.96 -10.42 40.98
C ALA A 536 9.75 -10.39 42.30
N CYS A 537 11.09 -10.55 42.29
CA CYS A 537 11.88 -10.48 43.54
C CYS A 537 11.72 -9.13 44.24
N ILE A 538 11.98 -8.04 43.51
CA ILE A 538 11.89 -6.67 44.03
C ILE A 538 10.48 -6.40 44.55
N LEU A 539 9.46 -6.80 43.79
CA LEU A 539 8.06 -6.55 44.15
C LEU A 539 7.62 -7.33 45.40
N ILE A 540 8.08 -8.57 45.57
CA ILE A 540 7.78 -9.38 46.76
C ILE A 540 8.53 -8.85 47.99
N ASP A 541 9.78 -8.41 47.83
CA ASP A 541 10.56 -7.80 48.92
C ASP A 541 9.91 -6.49 49.40
N LEU A 542 9.48 -5.63 48.47
CA LEU A 542 8.72 -4.42 48.78
C LEU A 542 7.39 -4.75 49.47
N LYS A 543 6.71 -5.82 49.05
CA LYS A 543 5.46 -6.27 49.66
C LYS A 543 5.66 -6.74 51.10
N ASN A 544 6.72 -7.51 51.35
CA ASN A 544 7.03 -8.06 52.67
C ASN A 544 7.52 -7.00 53.64
N SER A 545 8.17 -5.95 53.13
CA SER A 545 8.64 -4.80 53.92
C SER A 545 7.62 -3.67 54.08
N ASP A 546 6.37 -3.87 53.64
CA ASP A 546 5.30 -2.84 53.59
C ASP A 546 5.71 -1.53 52.88
N SER A 547 6.66 -1.64 51.94
CA SER A 547 7.17 -0.55 51.12
C SER A 547 6.37 -0.40 49.82
N ARG A 548 6.68 0.64 49.02
CA ARG A 548 5.96 0.98 47.78
C ARG A 548 6.94 1.16 46.63
N VAL A 549 6.48 0.93 45.41
CA VAL A 549 7.27 1.20 44.20
C VAL A 549 7.31 2.72 43.98
N HIS A 550 8.51 3.27 43.82
CA HIS A 550 8.67 4.69 43.53
C HIS A 550 8.66 4.97 42.03
N LEU A 551 8.22 6.17 41.64
CA LEU A 551 8.22 6.61 40.24
C LEU A 551 9.65 6.71 39.66
N SER A 552 10.66 6.90 40.50
CA SER A 552 12.08 6.90 40.13
C SER A 552 12.57 5.53 39.66
N ASP A 553 11.93 4.45 40.12
CA ASP A 553 12.33 3.08 39.83
C ASP A 553 11.76 2.59 38.48
N ILE A 554 11.04 3.48 37.80
CA ILE A 554 10.26 3.19 36.62
C ILE A 554 10.82 3.97 35.44
N HIS A 555 11.13 3.24 34.38
CA HIS A 555 11.71 3.81 33.20
C HIS A 555 10.82 4.91 32.57
N PRO A 556 11.39 6.02 32.06
CA PRO A 556 10.65 7.16 31.52
C PRO A 556 9.55 6.80 30.52
N PHE A 557 9.79 5.80 29.67
CA PHE A 557 8.79 5.25 28.75
C PHE A 557 7.41 5.05 29.38
N TRP A 558 7.31 4.45 30.58
CA TRP A 558 6.02 4.11 31.16
C TRP A 558 5.30 5.28 31.84
N ARG A 559 6.00 6.38 32.08
CA ARG A 559 5.48 7.59 32.76
C ARG A 559 5.22 8.77 31.82
N THR A 560 5.73 8.71 30.59
CA THR A 560 5.43 9.70 29.55
C THR A 560 4.11 9.34 28.88
N LEU A 561 2.99 9.93 29.30
CA LEU A 561 1.68 9.75 28.65
C LEU A 561 1.29 10.95 27.78
N GLU A 562 1.83 12.13 28.06
CA GLU A 562 1.69 13.31 27.22
C GLU A 562 2.79 13.33 26.15
N TYR A 563 2.39 13.24 24.87
CA TYR A 563 3.31 13.22 23.72
C TYR A 563 3.10 14.41 22.76
N ASP A 564 2.08 15.23 23.01
CA ASP A 564 1.66 16.33 22.12
C ASP A 564 2.30 17.69 22.47
N ASN A 565 3.25 17.73 23.41
CA ASN A 565 3.82 19.00 23.87
C ASN A 565 4.79 19.59 22.83
N GLU A 566 4.31 20.58 22.06
CA GLU A 566 5.07 21.29 21.03
C GLU A 566 6.20 22.17 21.59
N GLU A 567 6.18 22.49 22.90
CA GLU A 567 7.25 23.24 23.57
C GLU A 567 8.59 22.47 23.64
N ALA A 568 8.59 21.18 23.30
CA ALA A 568 9.79 20.35 23.22
C ALA A 568 10.63 20.59 21.95
N MET A 569 10.16 21.41 20.99
CA MET A 569 11.01 21.83 19.86
C MET A 569 12.10 22.82 20.34
N PRO A 570 13.35 22.70 19.86
CA PRO A 570 14.40 23.65 20.22
C PRO A 570 13.96 25.08 19.86
N LYS A 571 13.82 25.96 20.86
CA LYS A 571 13.46 27.38 20.63
C LYS A 571 14.38 28.06 19.60
N ASN A 572 15.63 27.61 19.54
CA ASN A 572 16.65 28.05 18.60
C ASN A 572 16.25 27.84 17.11
N ASP A 573 15.51 26.79 16.77
CA ASP A 573 15.16 26.49 15.38
C ASP A 573 14.12 27.49 14.82
N ASN A 574 13.16 27.90 15.64
CA ASN A 574 12.18 28.92 15.28
C ASN A 574 12.84 30.31 15.15
N GLU A 575 13.72 30.65 16.10
CA GLU A 575 14.50 31.90 16.03
C GLU A 575 15.40 31.93 14.78
N MET A 576 16.06 30.80 14.46
CA MET A 576 16.86 30.66 13.24
C MET A 576 16.02 30.78 11.98
N LEU A 577 14.82 30.18 11.95
CA LEU A 577 13.90 30.30 10.82
C LEU A 577 13.46 31.76 10.61
N GLU A 578 13.08 32.45 11.68
CA GLU A 578 12.69 33.86 11.64
C GLU A 578 13.85 34.74 11.16
N ASP A 579 15.06 34.53 11.67
CA ASP A 579 16.28 35.24 11.23
C ASP A 579 16.59 34.99 9.75
N LEU A 580 16.45 33.75 9.26
CA LEU A 580 16.65 33.43 7.84
C LEU A 580 15.61 34.12 6.95
N VAL A 581 14.35 34.15 7.36
CA VAL A 581 13.27 34.84 6.63
C VAL A 581 13.52 36.35 6.62
N ASP A 582 13.96 36.93 7.73
CA ASP A 582 14.26 38.36 7.82
C ASP A 582 15.50 38.76 7.02
N LYS A 583 16.55 37.91 7.01
CA LYS A 583 17.71 38.07 6.13
C LYS A 583 17.29 38.01 4.66
N ALA A 584 16.43 37.05 4.29
CA ALA A 584 15.89 36.95 2.95
C ALA A 584 15.09 38.22 2.59
N ARG A 585 14.21 38.72 3.46
CA ARG A 585 13.43 39.96 3.22
C ARG A 585 14.30 41.18 2.93
N LYS A 586 15.43 41.31 3.63
CA LYS A 586 16.37 42.44 3.49
C LYS A 586 17.34 42.29 2.30
N SER A 587 17.38 41.13 1.66
CA SER A 587 18.28 40.84 0.56
C SER A 587 17.83 41.42 -0.79
N ASP A 588 18.76 41.46 -1.75
CA ASP A 588 18.51 41.92 -3.11
C ASP A 588 17.32 41.18 -3.76
N PRO A 589 16.45 41.85 -4.56
CA PRO A 589 15.33 41.21 -5.24
C PRO A 589 15.68 39.94 -6.03
N ALA A 590 16.86 39.87 -6.66
CA ALA A 590 17.30 38.69 -7.40
C ALA A 590 17.61 37.52 -6.46
N TYR A 591 18.26 37.77 -5.33
CA TYR A 591 18.51 36.74 -4.31
C TYR A 591 17.20 36.25 -3.68
N ARG A 592 16.27 37.18 -3.36
CA ARG A 592 14.93 36.83 -2.87
C ARG A 592 14.19 35.89 -3.81
N LYS A 593 14.27 36.13 -5.11
CA LYS A 593 13.65 35.27 -6.11
C LYS A 593 14.23 33.85 -6.06
N VAL A 594 15.55 33.70 -6.05
CA VAL A 594 16.22 32.39 -5.95
C VAL A 594 15.87 31.67 -4.63
N PHE A 595 15.81 32.42 -3.52
CA PHE A 595 15.40 31.87 -2.23
C PHE A 595 13.95 31.34 -2.25
N LEU A 596 13.02 32.12 -2.83
CA LEU A 596 11.62 31.71 -2.98
C LEU A 596 11.46 30.51 -3.92
N GLU A 597 12.23 30.42 -4.99
CA GLU A 597 12.25 29.26 -5.89
C GLU A 597 12.67 27.99 -5.12
N LYS A 598 13.76 28.05 -4.33
CA LYS A 598 14.18 26.92 -3.50
C LYS A 598 13.17 26.52 -2.43
N LEU A 599 12.53 27.49 -1.78
CA LEU A 599 11.48 27.20 -0.80
C LEU A 599 10.24 26.58 -1.47
N ARG A 600 9.90 27.03 -2.67
CA ARG A 600 8.80 26.47 -3.44
C ARG A 600 9.08 25.01 -3.77
N ASP A 601 10.29 24.66 -4.19
CA ASP A 601 10.65 23.26 -4.50
C ASP A 601 10.48 22.36 -3.25
N ILE A 602 10.80 22.87 -2.06
CA ILE A 602 10.63 22.15 -0.79
C ILE A 602 9.15 22.00 -0.39
N LEU A 603 8.35 23.06 -0.55
CA LEU A 603 6.95 23.10 -0.09
C LEU A 603 5.96 22.54 -1.12
N HIS A 604 6.35 22.49 -2.39
CA HIS A 604 5.55 22.02 -3.51
C HIS A 604 6.31 21.02 -4.39
N PRO A 605 6.79 19.90 -3.84
CA PRO A 605 7.53 18.91 -4.62
C PRO A 605 6.67 18.21 -5.68
N GLU A 606 5.35 18.36 -5.63
CA GLU A 606 4.45 17.94 -6.70
C GLU A 606 4.56 18.77 -7.99
N ASP A 607 5.15 19.98 -7.94
CA ASP A 607 5.41 20.83 -9.10
C ASP A 607 6.63 20.36 -9.90
N GLU A 608 7.51 19.52 -9.31
CA GLU A 608 8.67 18.94 -9.99
C GLU A 608 8.24 18.01 -11.14
N ASP A 609 9.01 17.99 -12.25
CA ASP A 609 8.79 17.09 -13.39
C ASP A 609 9.31 15.67 -13.09
N ILE A 610 8.64 15.00 -12.15
CA ILE A 610 8.99 13.65 -11.70
C ILE A 610 8.17 12.61 -12.45
N LEU A 611 8.83 11.60 -13.00
CA LEU A 611 8.18 10.50 -13.69
C LEU A 611 7.80 9.34 -12.75
N ALA A 612 6.76 8.60 -13.15
CA ALA A 612 6.30 7.44 -12.42
C ALA A 612 7.38 6.34 -12.30
N PRO A 613 7.39 5.55 -11.21
CA PRO A 613 8.36 4.47 -11.03
C PRO A 613 8.31 3.41 -12.13
N VAL A 614 9.39 2.64 -12.27
CA VAL A 614 9.43 1.47 -13.15
C VAL A 614 8.68 0.29 -12.52
N VAL A 615 7.83 -0.39 -13.30
CA VAL A 615 7.18 -1.62 -12.84
C VAL A 615 8.20 -2.75 -12.79
N ARG A 616 8.40 -3.35 -11.61
CA ARG A 616 9.35 -4.46 -11.48
C ARG A 616 8.80 -5.76 -12.07
N GLU A 617 9.59 -6.41 -12.92
CA GLU A 617 9.23 -7.70 -13.54
C GLU A 617 9.43 -8.89 -12.59
N ASN A 618 10.47 -8.85 -11.74
CA ASN A 618 10.83 -9.91 -10.80
C ASN A 618 10.80 -9.43 -9.33
N PRO A 619 9.62 -9.22 -8.73
CA PRO A 619 9.53 -8.87 -7.33
C PRO A 619 9.79 -10.07 -6.41
N LYS A 620 10.43 -9.82 -5.27
CA LYS A 620 10.51 -10.77 -4.14
C LYS A 620 9.08 -11.04 -3.63
N GLY A 621 8.82 -12.29 -3.23
CA GLY A 621 7.49 -12.74 -2.76
C GLY A 621 6.92 -13.91 -3.56
N ARG A 622 5.71 -14.37 -3.18
CA ARG A 622 5.05 -15.52 -3.83
C ARG A 622 4.52 -15.15 -5.23
N PRO A 623 4.91 -15.82 -6.32
CA PRO A 623 4.34 -15.62 -7.65
C PRO A 623 2.83 -15.89 -7.68
N ARG A 624 2.13 -15.30 -8.65
CA ARG A 624 0.69 -15.58 -8.85
C ARG A 624 0.51 -17.05 -9.26
N GLY A 625 -0.33 -17.79 -8.53
CA GLY A 625 -0.66 -19.18 -8.82
C GLY A 625 0.35 -20.22 -8.33
N SER A 626 1.42 -19.81 -7.63
CA SER A 626 2.42 -20.73 -7.08
C SER A 626 2.21 -20.99 -5.59
N THR A 627 2.41 -22.24 -5.15
CA THR A 627 2.48 -22.60 -3.73
C THR A 627 3.81 -22.17 -3.08
N THR A 628 4.84 -21.86 -3.87
CA THR A 628 6.21 -21.55 -3.42
C THR A 628 6.61 -20.10 -3.72
N ARG A 629 7.43 -19.52 -2.83
CA ARG A 629 7.99 -18.15 -2.97
C ARG A 629 9.10 -18.14 -4.04
N ASN A 630 9.24 -17.05 -4.78
CA ASN A 630 10.47 -16.81 -5.55
C ASN A 630 11.63 -16.63 -4.57
N LYS A 631 12.68 -17.41 -4.79
CA LYS A 631 13.90 -17.39 -3.98
C LYS A 631 14.63 -16.07 -4.20
N SER A 632 15.25 -15.52 -3.16
CA SER A 632 16.10 -14.33 -3.32
C SER A 632 17.33 -14.66 -4.19
N GLU A 633 17.95 -13.64 -4.77
CA GLU A 633 19.21 -13.77 -5.52
C GLU A 633 20.30 -14.47 -4.67
N PHE A 634 20.31 -14.21 -3.37
CA PHE A 634 21.18 -14.90 -2.42
C PHE A 634 20.87 -16.40 -2.27
N GLU A 635 19.58 -16.78 -2.22
CA GLU A 635 19.18 -18.19 -2.20
C GLU A 635 19.55 -18.93 -3.51
N HIS A 636 19.71 -18.21 -4.62
CA HIS A 636 20.30 -18.74 -5.85
C HIS A 636 21.82 -18.92 -5.71
N THR A 637 22.56 -17.96 -5.15
CA THR A 637 24.02 -18.09 -4.94
C THR A 637 24.40 -19.22 -3.98
N LEU A 638 23.59 -19.52 -2.98
CA LEU A 638 23.81 -20.68 -2.09
C LEU A 638 23.51 -22.03 -2.76
N ARG A 639 22.70 -22.05 -3.81
CA ARG A 639 22.37 -23.28 -4.55
C ARG A 639 23.47 -23.68 -5.54
N ASN A 640 24.26 -22.70 -6.00
CA ASN A 640 25.36 -22.90 -6.95
C ASN A 640 26.72 -23.20 -6.28
N ARG A 641 26.77 -23.33 -4.95
CA ARG A 641 27.95 -23.77 -4.19
C ARG A 641 27.79 -25.17 -3.57
N HIS A 642 26.93 -26.01 -4.15
CA HIS A 642 26.76 -27.41 -3.76
C HIS A 642 27.22 -28.35 -4.86
#